data_AF-A0A4U7DIP2-F1
#
_entry.id   AF-A0A4U7DIP2-F1
#
_cell.length_a   1.000
_cell.length_b   1.000
_cell.length_c   1.000
_cell.angle_alpha   90.00
_cell.angle_beta   90.00
_cell.angle_gamma   90.00
#
_symmetry.space_group_name_H-M   'P 1'
#
loop_
_entity.id
_entity.type
_entity.pdbx_description
1 polymer ?
#
loop_
_entity_poly.entity_id
_entity_poly.type
_entity_poly.pdbx_seq_one_letter_code
_entity_poly.pdbx_strand_id
1 'polypeptide(L)'
;MPVSNQARSGHSQPAGQDHERGVHLVGPTTQYDTAGIRCQNITPRLTDWVPTVLEQLRPASIETVRTEAAHADAWRASTSILDETLPGWNAQDDTWGDATAEAVAYTQAITELALSEVDESTGSPCHVRRHESLIETVEAVGTGRGAVNAGLGALAKGPVALHQAFDPSPRAITLALDGPAWTDLTDRRTGVRALAAIAVLADGFDVRVVASPAVQRELARRYPRWSEIHLGLTHSRDRSPSQGHHGSDERDAVGDATQSVWGSLAELASAPGKRRLLGNLMPDQGRSYRDLKQDQAIDIEAGTVSRYVLDLEARGLVSVDRRGQRNTVRLSDRGATAVNQCLDAEYDLVHPDQRRLDEGLTDTPHDSTSTVSPRREATARKPSTAIDDWLASTGTPEGDAAFVQWLDSPDETLQNESLHRRFTIPARGSGITLVDDPVTGFDDSRVTYLSHHHDETLVIIEWGGALATLGRLAAVLLSEQALNKILTPSRVGHGFSAIHDGAFDTAAGRTLRRGHQVGWFSADEEQYAQWRTRIEQVRNELLARLSDHRGSTDTAARAALFEDLHGLIATATHLYHAAGVDLTITLRVPDTATVVGTERCRSELCEFLQHTVPKQSVYGIHSGYRLLFESRPKKLKRRLPPDVDDGDTLELTASWVIAGPTITELQSAITKALEQTNKNLRDTVADGTEQVPTLTIPVRDGTTYAAIRDVVETVAATTDTTWTAQTRQRLVRLLLRSCGPRDAPGHASPYDAAESLLRACHSEPSPTVEAVERAAASLPATRFRPDLPPTATKMYATLCRASQPLGRTEIIDRADISESSYDRRLDVVQAIPRVRPCSVSGYRRWRVLPNATAVPGASTTVSLPWWLSWPTTVSRLLPETGHHPRRWRLLLDCRPPNPIIPPRDCRSTRLSARSGISTPGQRQRGRSRTPWPRSVTRTTADCRLVPTPHPAQIPRRQGGPR
;
A
#
# COMPACT_ATOMS: atom_id res chain seq x y z
N MET A 1 -26.52 24.27 -62.12
CA MET A 1 -25.81 24.13 -63.41
C MET A 1 -24.33 24.43 -63.16
N PRO A 2 -23.43 23.66 -63.77
CA PRO A 2 -22.59 22.73 -63.01
C PRO A 2 -21.08 23.00 -63.17
N VAL A 3 -20.26 22.44 -62.28
CA VAL A 3 -18.95 21.90 -62.68
C VAL A 3 -18.77 20.56 -61.98
N SER A 4 -18.91 19.52 -62.79
CA SER A 4 -18.61 18.12 -62.50
C SER A 4 -17.10 17.87 -62.50
N ASN A 5 -16.73 16.68 -62.00
CA ASN A 5 -15.43 16.00 -62.08
C ASN A 5 -14.40 16.31 -60.99
N GLN A 6 -14.47 15.53 -59.92
CA GLN A 6 -13.28 14.86 -59.40
C GLN A 6 -13.61 13.39 -59.08
N ALA A 7 -12.65 12.54 -59.42
CA ALA A 7 -12.79 11.12 -59.63
C ALA A 7 -13.20 10.34 -58.36
N ARG A 8 -14.05 9.33 -58.56
CA ARG A 8 -14.13 8.15 -57.69
C ARG A 8 -12.74 7.52 -57.58
N SER A 9 -11.99 7.88 -56.55
CA SER A 9 -10.86 7.12 -56.07
C SER A 9 -11.30 6.38 -54.81
N GLY A 10 -12.17 5.38 -55.00
CA GLY A 10 -12.28 4.33 -54.00
C GLY A 10 -10.89 3.72 -53.87
N HIS A 11 -10.24 3.94 -52.72
CA HIS A 11 -9.04 3.20 -52.39
C HIS A 11 -9.47 1.75 -52.20
N SER A 12 -9.30 0.94 -53.25
CA SER A 12 -9.31 -0.50 -53.14
C SER A 12 -8.22 -0.86 -52.14
N GLN A 13 -8.60 -1.43 -50.99
CA GLN A 13 -7.62 -2.08 -50.11
C GLN A 13 -6.94 -3.20 -50.92
N PRO A 14 -5.61 -3.33 -50.87
CA PRO A 14 -4.92 -4.47 -51.47
C PRO A 14 -5.44 -5.75 -50.81
N ALA A 15 -5.70 -6.79 -51.61
CA ALA A 15 -6.27 -8.08 -51.21
C ALA A 15 -5.31 -8.96 -50.37
N GLY A 16 -4.60 -8.37 -49.41
CA GLY A 16 -3.55 -9.04 -48.64
C GLY A 16 -3.22 -8.35 -47.32
N GLN A 17 -4.22 -7.83 -46.60
CA GLN A 17 -4.06 -7.70 -45.15
C GLN A 17 -4.51 -9.02 -44.53
N ASP A 18 -3.58 -9.70 -43.87
CA ASP A 18 -3.89 -10.87 -43.04
C ASP A 18 -5.00 -10.48 -42.05
N HIS A 19 -6.06 -11.28 -41.99
CA HIS A 19 -7.09 -11.10 -40.98
C HIS A 19 -6.41 -11.21 -39.59
N GLU A 20 -6.56 -10.20 -38.74
CA GLU A 20 -5.99 -10.19 -37.39
C GLU A 20 -7.12 -10.32 -36.35
N ARG A 21 -6.94 -11.22 -35.37
CA ARG A 21 -7.83 -11.33 -34.21
C ARG A 21 -7.82 -10.00 -33.45
N GLY A 22 -9.00 -9.49 -33.13
CA GLY A 22 -9.13 -8.18 -32.50
C GLY A 22 -10.38 -7.42 -32.95
N VAL A 23 -10.61 -6.28 -32.31
CA VAL A 23 -11.69 -5.36 -32.67
C VAL A 23 -11.12 -4.25 -33.53
N HIS A 24 -11.69 -4.05 -34.73
CA HIS A 24 -11.26 -3.02 -35.66
C HIS A 24 -12.44 -2.11 -36.02
N LEU A 25 -12.23 -0.80 -35.91
CA LEU A 25 -13.23 0.19 -36.33
C LEU A 25 -13.17 0.37 -37.85
N VAL A 26 -14.30 0.15 -38.53
CA VAL A 26 -14.38 0.25 -40.00
C VAL A 26 -15.37 1.35 -40.41
N GLY A 27 -15.00 2.13 -41.42
CA GLY A 27 -15.83 3.21 -41.95
C GLY A 27 -17.07 2.68 -42.69
N PRO A 28 -18.19 3.43 -42.70
CA PRO A 28 -19.45 2.98 -43.30
C PRO A 28 -19.38 2.79 -44.83
N THR A 29 -18.35 3.33 -45.49
CA THR A 29 -18.12 3.27 -46.94
C THR A 29 -17.07 2.23 -47.36
N THR A 30 -16.46 1.51 -46.43
CA THR A 30 -15.44 0.49 -46.75
C THR A 30 -16.08 -0.67 -47.52
N GLN A 31 -15.47 -1.11 -48.62
CA GLN A 31 -15.89 -2.32 -49.32
C GLN A 31 -15.52 -3.54 -48.47
N TYR A 32 -16.52 -4.32 -48.06
CA TYR A 32 -16.34 -5.50 -47.21
C TYR A 32 -16.06 -6.74 -48.07
N ASP A 33 -15.31 -7.69 -47.52
CA ASP A 33 -15.17 -9.02 -48.10
C ASP A 33 -16.57 -9.67 -48.19
N THR A 34 -16.95 -10.12 -49.39
CA THR A 34 -18.22 -10.79 -49.65
C THR A 34 -18.35 -12.14 -48.94
N ALA A 35 -17.27 -12.69 -48.38
CA ALA A 35 -17.24 -13.98 -47.70
C ALA A 35 -17.41 -13.93 -46.16
N GLY A 36 -17.45 -12.74 -45.53
CA GLY A 36 -17.50 -12.59 -44.06
C GLY A 36 -18.91 -12.60 -43.46
N ILE A 37 -19.02 -12.99 -42.18
CA ILE A 37 -20.28 -12.94 -41.39
C ILE A 37 -20.67 -11.47 -41.21
N ARG A 38 -21.94 -11.12 -41.47
CA ARG A 38 -22.41 -9.74 -41.37
C ARG A 38 -23.73 -9.65 -40.61
N CYS A 39 -23.70 -8.90 -39.52
CA CYS A 39 -24.87 -8.61 -38.71
C CYS A 39 -25.12 -7.10 -38.65
N GLN A 40 -26.33 -6.69 -39.01
CA GLN A 40 -26.77 -5.30 -39.02
C GLN A 40 -27.67 -5.01 -37.82
N ASN A 41 -27.81 -3.73 -37.47
CA ASN A 41 -28.67 -3.26 -36.39
C ASN A 41 -28.34 -3.88 -35.02
N ILE A 42 -27.04 -4.01 -34.71
CA ILE A 42 -26.57 -4.57 -33.44
C ILE A 42 -26.97 -3.63 -32.31
N THR A 43 -27.90 -4.07 -31.46
CA THR A 43 -28.36 -3.32 -30.30
C THR A 43 -27.45 -3.59 -29.08
N PRO A 44 -27.52 -2.77 -28.01
CA PRO A 44 -26.82 -3.05 -26.76
C PRO A 44 -27.31 -4.31 -26.01
N ARG A 45 -28.37 -4.99 -26.49
CA ARG A 45 -28.90 -6.21 -25.88
C ARG A 45 -28.32 -7.42 -26.58
N LEU A 46 -27.42 -8.10 -25.87
CA LEU A 46 -26.71 -9.28 -26.36
C LEU A 46 -27.62 -10.37 -26.97
N THR A 47 -28.76 -10.63 -26.33
CA THR A 47 -29.72 -11.67 -26.74
C THR A 47 -30.35 -11.42 -28.10
N ASP A 48 -30.26 -10.19 -28.61
CA ASP A 48 -30.93 -9.78 -29.84
C ASP A 48 -30.08 -10.08 -31.09
N TRP A 49 -28.77 -10.31 -30.93
CA TRP A 49 -27.86 -10.43 -32.07
C TRP A 49 -26.84 -11.57 -32.00
N VAL A 50 -26.45 -12.06 -30.80
CA VAL A 50 -25.51 -13.19 -30.69
C VAL A 50 -26.03 -14.47 -31.36
N PRO A 51 -27.32 -14.86 -31.20
CA PRO A 51 -27.85 -16.02 -31.93
C PRO A 51 -27.70 -15.91 -33.45
N THR A 52 -27.90 -14.72 -34.03
CA THR A 52 -27.72 -14.49 -35.47
C THR A 52 -26.26 -14.63 -35.91
N VAL A 53 -25.31 -14.22 -35.05
CA VAL A 53 -23.88 -14.46 -35.32
C VAL A 53 -23.58 -15.96 -35.29
N LEU A 54 -24.11 -16.69 -34.32
CA LEU A 54 -23.90 -18.14 -34.17
C LEU A 54 -24.56 -18.95 -35.30
N GLU A 55 -25.74 -18.55 -35.76
CA GLU A 55 -26.42 -19.14 -36.92
C GLU A 55 -25.58 -19.02 -38.20
N GLN A 56 -25.01 -17.83 -38.44
CA GLN A 56 -24.11 -17.58 -39.59
C GLN A 56 -22.74 -18.24 -39.43
N LEU A 57 -22.27 -18.43 -38.19
CA LEU A 57 -21.00 -19.10 -37.89
C LEU A 57 -21.09 -20.62 -37.99
N ARG A 58 -22.26 -21.21 -37.71
CA ARG A 58 -22.46 -22.66 -37.66
C ARG A 58 -21.92 -23.43 -38.88
N PRO A 59 -22.16 -23.03 -40.15
CA PRO A 59 -21.59 -23.74 -41.31
C PRO A 59 -20.06 -23.77 -41.28
N ALA A 60 -19.43 -22.68 -40.85
CA ALA A 60 -17.98 -22.62 -40.69
C ALA A 60 -17.50 -23.48 -39.53
N SER A 61 -18.19 -23.50 -38.39
CA SER A 61 -17.87 -24.38 -37.27
C SER A 61 -18.01 -25.86 -37.65
N ILE A 62 -19.02 -26.22 -38.45
CA ILE A 62 -19.17 -27.58 -39.00
C ILE A 62 -17.97 -27.95 -39.86
N GLU A 63 -17.53 -27.05 -40.74
CA GLU A 63 -16.38 -27.30 -41.62
C GLU A 63 -15.06 -27.43 -40.84
N THR A 64 -14.84 -26.56 -39.85
CA THR A 64 -13.69 -26.64 -38.94
C THR A 64 -13.70 -27.99 -38.21
N VAL A 65 -14.85 -28.43 -37.69
CA VAL A 65 -14.96 -29.74 -37.02
C VAL A 65 -14.74 -30.90 -37.99
N ARG A 66 -15.26 -30.85 -39.23
CA ARG A 66 -15.01 -31.91 -40.24
C ARG A 66 -13.53 -32.03 -40.61
N THR A 67 -12.83 -30.90 -40.66
CA THR A 67 -11.39 -30.87 -40.97
C THR A 67 -10.58 -31.51 -39.85
N GLU A 68 -10.94 -31.24 -38.59
CA GLU A 68 -10.20 -31.68 -37.41
C GLU A 68 -10.66 -33.04 -36.85
N ALA A 69 -11.83 -33.53 -37.26
CA ALA A 69 -12.36 -34.80 -36.78
C ALA A 69 -11.50 -35.99 -37.24
N ALA A 70 -10.63 -36.46 -36.36
CA ALA A 70 -9.83 -37.67 -36.57
C ALA A 70 -10.67 -38.97 -36.55
N HIS A 71 -11.97 -38.90 -36.20
CA HIS A 71 -12.85 -40.04 -36.01
C HIS A 71 -14.23 -39.79 -36.62
N ALA A 72 -14.79 -40.83 -37.24
CA ALA A 72 -16.18 -40.83 -37.73
C ALA A 72 -17.23 -40.90 -36.61
N ASP A 73 -16.80 -41.26 -35.39
CA ASP A 73 -17.66 -41.29 -34.20
C ASP A 73 -17.71 -39.91 -33.53
N ALA A 74 -18.91 -39.32 -33.46
CA ALA A 74 -19.09 -37.95 -32.97
C ALA A 74 -18.69 -37.74 -31.50
N TRP A 75 -18.84 -38.77 -30.66
CA TRP A 75 -18.41 -38.69 -29.26
C TRP A 75 -16.88 -38.64 -29.14
N ARG A 76 -16.17 -39.51 -29.86
CA ARG A 76 -14.69 -39.51 -29.85
C ARG A 76 -14.12 -38.26 -30.51
N ALA A 77 -14.72 -37.79 -31.61
CA ALA A 77 -14.31 -36.55 -32.26
C ALA A 77 -14.49 -35.34 -31.32
N SER A 78 -15.64 -35.21 -30.66
CA SER A 78 -15.88 -34.11 -29.72
C SER A 78 -14.97 -34.17 -28.49
N THR A 79 -14.64 -35.37 -28.00
CA THR A 79 -13.67 -35.58 -26.90
C THR A 79 -12.29 -35.05 -27.31
N SER A 80 -11.79 -35.39 -28.50
CA SER A 80 -10.49 -34.92 -28.99
C SER A 80 -10.45 -33.40 -29.18
N ILE A 81 -11.54 -32.81 -29.70
CA ILE A 81 -11.68 -31.37 -29.87
C ILE A 81 -11.72 -30.66 -28.51
N LEU A 82 -12.39 -31.24 -27.51
CA LEU A 82 -12.46 -30.70 -26.16
C LEU A 82 -11.13 -30.79 -25.40
N ASP A 83 -10.32 -31.83 -25.62
CA ASP A 83 -8.99 -31.92 -25.01
C ASP A 83 -8.08 -30.76 -25.44
N GLU A 84 -8.20 -30.32 -26.70
CA GLU A 84 -7.42 -29.20 -27.26
C GLU A 84 -8.03 -27.83 -26.88
N THR A 85 -9.35 -27.67 -27.04
CA THR A 85 -10.03 -26.38 -26.84
C THR A 85 -10.36 -26.07 -25.38
N LEU A 86 -10.47 -27.09 -24.54
CA LEU A 86 -10.86 -26.96 -23.14
C LEU A 86 -10.08 -27.93 -22.22
N PRO A 87 -8.76 -27.77 -22.07
CA PRO A 87 -7.94 -28.68 -21.27
C PRO A 87 -8.46 -28.83 -19.83
N GLY A 88 -8.59 -30.08 -19.37
CA GLY A 88 -9.09 -30.40 -18.02
C GLY A 88 -10.60 -30.53 -17.90
N TRP A 89 -11.36 -30.50 -19.01
CA TRP A 89 -12.79 -30.78 -19.00
C TRP A 89 -13.14 -32.18 -18.46
N ASN A 90 -12.21 -33.15 -18.54
CA ASN A 90 -12.40 -34.53 -18.08
C ASN A 90 -11.87 -34.82 -16.65
N ALA A 91 -11.48 -33.79 -15.88
CA ALA A 91 -10.99 -33.96 -14.51
C ALA A 91 -12.10 -34.50 -13.58
N GLN A 92 -11.80 -35.57 -12.83
CA GLN A 92 -12.79 -36.29 -11.99
C GLN A 92 -13.10 -35.59 -10.64
N ASP A 93 -12.30 -34.60 -10.25
CA ASP A 93 -12.38 -33.96 -8.92
C ASP A 93 -13.13 -32.60 -8.91
N ASP A 94 -13.59 -32.09 -10.07
CA ASP A 94 -14.23 -30.77 -10.20
C ASP A 94 -15.69 -30.86 -10.68
N THR A 95 -16.63 -30.25 -9.96
CA THR A 95 -17.97 -29.95 -10.50
C THR A 95 -17.85 -28.84 -11.54
N TRP A 96 -18.13 -29.13 -12.82
CA TRP A 96 -18.14 -28.14 -13.90
C TRP A 96 -19.02 -26.93 -13.54
N GLY A 97 -18.49 -25.72 -13.73
CA GLY A 97 -19.34 -24.52 -13.75
C GLY A 97 -20.16 -24.45 -15.03
N ASP A 98 -21.28 -23.71 -15.00
CA ASP A 98 -22.25 -23.60 -16.10
C ASP A 98 -21.59 -23.23 -17.44
N ALA A 99 -20.56 -22.37 -17.45
CA ALA A 99 -19.83 -22.00 -18.66
C ALA A 99 -19.05 -23.16 -19.30
N THR A 100 -18.47 -24.05 -18.49
CA THR A 100 -17.77 -25.24 -18.98
C THR A 100 -18.79 -26.27 -19.46
N ALA A 101 -19.87 -26.48 -18.71
CA ALA A 101 -20.93 -27.41 -19.08
C ALA A 101 -21.60 -27.02 -20.41
N GLU A 102 -21.91 -25.74 -20.62
CA GLU A 102 -22.52 -25.26 -21.87
C GLU A 102 -21.53 -25.30 -23.06
N ALA A 103 -20.24 -25.05 -22.82
CA ALA A 103 -19.22 -25.17 -23.85
C ALA A 103 -19.02 -26.64 -24.28
N VAL A 104 -19.03 -27.58 -23.33
CA VAL A 104 -19.01 -29.03 -23.63
C VAL A 104 -20.25 -29.42 -24.44
N ALA A 105 -21.44 -28.94 -24.05
CA ALA A 105 -22.68 -29.18 -24.78
C ALA A 105 -22.63 -28.59 -26.20
N TYR A 106 -22.08 -27.38 -26.38
CA TYR A 106 -21.86 -26.78 -27.69
C TYR A 106 -20.94 -27.64 -28.56
N THR A 107 -19.76 -28.03 -28.06
CA THR A 107 -18.77 -28.79 -28.85
C THR A 107 -19.29 -30.17 -29.23
N GLN A 108 -20.03 -30.85 -28.33
CA GLN A 108 -20.70 -32.10 -28.65
C GLN A 108 -21.79 -31.90 -29.71
N ALA A 109 -22.61 -30.86 -29.57
CA ALA A 109 -23.70 -30.59 -30.50
C ALA A 109 -23.22 -30.23 -31.91
N ILE A 110 -22.21 -29.36 -32.03
CA ILE A 110 -21.65 -28.97 -33.33
C ILE A 110 -20.92 -30.14 -34.00
N THR A 111 -20.28 -31.02 -33.22
CA THR A 111 -19.61 -32.22 -33.75
C THR A 111 -20.61 -33.26 -34.25
N GLU A 112 -21.71 -33.45 -33.52
CA GLU A 112 -22.79 -34.34 -33.96
C GLU A 112 -23.46 -33.81 -35.24
N LEU A 113 -23.70 -32.49 -35.34
CA LEU A 113 -24.19 -31.86 -36.57
C LEU A 113 -23.21 -32.01 -37.74
N ALA A 114 -21.91 -31.93 -37.47
CA ALA A 114 -20.88 -32.01 -38.51
C ALA A 114 -20.75 -33.42 -39.12
N LEU A 115 -20.90 -34.46 -38.30
CA LEU A 115 -20.65 -35.86 -38.66
C LEU A 115 -21.94 -36.67 -38.97
N SER A 116 -23.12 -36.09 -38.76
CA SER A 116 -24.39 -36.72 -39.16
C SER A 116 -24.63 -36.55 -40.66
N GLU A 117 -24.73 -37.65 -41.42
CA GLU A 117 -25.22 -37.64 -42.79
C GLU A 117 -26.73 -37.40 -42.79
N VAL A 118 -27.16 -36.22 -43.26
CA VAL A 118 -28.59 -35.93 -43.48
C VAL A 118 -28.98 -36.55 -44.83
N ASP A 119 -29.48 -37.79 -44.81
CA ASP A 119 -30.22 -38.31 -45.96
C ASP A 119 -31.63 -37.70 -45.93
N GLU A 120 -31.83 -36.62 -46.69
CA GLU A 120 -33.08 -35.84 -46.75
C GLU A 120 -34.31 -36.68 -47.15
N SER A 121 -34.12 -37.92 -47.61
CA SER A 121 -35.20 -38.78 -48.11
C SER A 121 -35.85 -39.71 -47.07
N THR A 122 -35.29 -39.87 -45.86
CA THR A 122 -35.80 -40.90 -44.89
C THR A 122 -35.69 -40.55 -43.39
N GLY A 123 -35.87 -39.29 -42.99
CA GLY A 123 -35.80 -38.88 -41.58
C GLY A 123 -37.03 -39.30 -40.74
N SER A 124 -36.86 -40.21 -39.76
CA SER A 124 -37.87 -40.47 -38.71
C SER A 124 -38.15 -39.18 -37.90
N PRO A 125 -39.37 -38.94 -37.38
CA PRO A 125 -39.69 -37.78 -36.53
C PRO A 125 -38.75 -37.56 -35.34
N CYS A 126 -38.11 -38.64 -34.85
CA CYS A 126 -37.11 -38.56 -33.79
C CYS A 126 -35.78 -37.94 -34.27
N HIS A 127 -35.37 -38.20 -35.51
CA HIS A 127 -34.16 -37.62 -36.09
C HIS A 127 -34.33 -36.12 -36.35
N VAL A 128 -35.48 -35.70 -36.87
CA VAL A 128 -35.78 -34.27 -37.10
C VAL A 128 -35.75 -33.49 -35.78
N ARG A 129 -36.42 -34.01 -34.73
CA ARG A 129 -36.44 -33.36 -33.41
C ARG A 129 -35.05 -33.28 -32.76
N ARG A 130 -34.22 -34.31 -32.94
CA ARG A 130 -32.84 -34.32 -32.43
C ARG A 130 -31.99 -33.29 -33.17
N HIS A 131 -32.12 -33.21 -34.50
CA HIS A 131 -31.42 -32.23 -35.31
C HIS A 131 -31.78 -30.78 -34.92
N GLU A 132 -33.07 -30.48 -34.72
CA GLU A 132 -33.54 -29.18 -34.23
C GLU A 132 -32.96 -28.83 -32.84
N SER A 133 -32.91 -29.80 -31.91
CA SER A 133 -32.35 -29.59 -30.56
C SER A 133 -30.84 -29.32 -30.58
N LEU A 134 -30.10 -29.94 -31.49
CA LEU A 134 -28.66 -29.68 -31.66
C LEU A 134 -28.42 -28.27 -32.21
N ILE A 135 -29.24 -27.83 -33.18
CA ILE A 135 -29.19 -26.46 -33.72
C ILE A 135 -29.46 -25.44 -32.60
N GLU A 136 -30.51 -25.65 -31.80
CA GLU A 136 -30.85 -24.76 -30.69
C GLU A 136 -29.70 -24.65 -29.68
N THR A 137 -29.03 -25.77 -29.38
CA THR A 137 -27.87 -25.81 -28.46
C THR A 137 -26.69 -25.00 -29.01
N VAL A 138 -26.41 -25.11 -30.30
CA VAL A 138 -25.31 -24.39 -30.97
C VAL A 138 -25.59 -22.89 -31.05
N GLU A 139 -26.83 -22.48 -31.31
CA GLU A 139 -27.20 -21.07 -31.51
C GLU A 139 -27.52 -20.31 -30.22
N ALA A 140 -27.75 -21.02 -29.10
CA ALA A 140 -28.06 -20.40 -27.82
C ALA A 140 -26.85 -20.25 -26.88
N VAL A 141 -25.69 -20.82 -27.20
CA VAL A 141 -24.50 -20.83 -26.32
C VAL A 141 -24.08 -19.43 -25.87
N GLY A 142 -23.92 -19.25 -24.56
CA GLY A 142 -23.40 -18.00 -23.97
C GLY A 142 -24.35 -16.80 -24.01
N THR A 143 -25.59 -16.99 -24.47
CA THR A 143 -26.64 -15.96 -24.51
C THR A 143 -27.38 -15.81 -23.17
N GLY A 144 -27.14 -16.71 -22.21
CA GLY A 144 -27.92 -16.83 -20.98
C GLY A 144 -29.29 -17.49 -21.18
N ARG A 145 -29.57 -18.04 -22.38
CA ARG A 145 -30.75 -18.85 -22.72
C ARG A 145 -30.40 -20.25 -23.23
N GLY A 146 -29.11 -20.61 -23.19
CA GLY A 146 -28.64 -21.95 -23.57
C GLY A 146 -29.00 -23.01 -22.55
N ALA A 147 -28.58 -24.25 -22.80
CA ALA A 147 -28.99 -25.44 -22.04
C ALA A 147 -28.78 -25.32 -20.51
N VAL A 148 -27.82 -24.52 -20.06
CA VAL A 148 -27.54 -24.27 -18.63
C VAL A 148 -27.52 -22.79 -18.25
N ASN A 149 -28.08 -21.91 -19.10
CA ASN A 149 -28.16 -20.46 -18.92
C ASN A 149 -26.80 -19.78 -18.66
N ALA A 150 -25.72 -20.30 -19.23
CA ALA A 150 -24.39 -19.71 -19.10
C ALA A 150 -24.26 -18.40 -19.89
N GLY A 151 -23.46 -17.48 -19.34
CA GLY A 151 -23.14 -16.20 -19.97
C GLY A 151 -21.92 -16.28 -20.89
N LEU A 152 -21.25 -15.14 -21.10
CA LEU A 152 -20.11 -14.98 -22.03
C LEU A 152 -18.98 -15.99 -21.88
N GLY A 153 -18.80 -16.59 -20.70
CA GLY A 153 -17.81 -17.64 -20.48
C GLY A 153 -18.04 -18.88 -21.34
N ALA A 154 -19.29 -19.23 -21.66
CA ALA A 154 -19.60 -20.33 -22.58
C ALA A 154 -19.31 -19.95 -24.04
N LEU A 155 -19.56 -18.69 -24.42
CA LEU A 155 -19.19 -18.19 -25.75
C LEU A 155 -17.67 -18.24 -25.97
N ALA A 156 -16.89 -17.84 -24.96
CA ALA A 156 -15.43 -17.89 -24.99
C ALA A 156 -14.88 -19.32 -25.08
N LYS A 157 -15.42 -20.23 -24.26
CA LYS A 157 -14.95 -21.62 -24.16
C LYS A 157 -15.48 -22.57 -25.25
N GLY A 158 -16.57 -22.20 -25.93
CA GLY A 158 -17.16 -22.99 -27.00
C GLY A 158 -16.73 -22.50 -28.39
N PRO A 159 -17.55 -21.73 -29.10
CA PRO A 159 -17.29 -21.31 -30.48
C PRO A 159 -15.99 -20.52 -30.64
N VAL A 160 -15.66 -19.63 -29.71
CA VAL A 160 -14.44 -18.80 -29.82
C VAL A 160 -13.19 -19.67 -29.68
N ALA A 161 -13.10 -20.52 -28.63
CA ALA A 161 -11.98 -21.43 -28.44
C ALA A 161 -11.81 -22.41 -29.63
N LEU A 162 -12.92 -22.93 -30.18
CA LEU A 162 -12.90 -23.79 -31.36
C LEU A 162 -12.21 -23.12 -32.55
N HIS A 163 -12.67 -21.93 -32.94
CA HIS A 163 -12.09 -21.21 -34.08
C HIS A 163 -10.70 -20.63 -33.76
N GLN A 164 -10.42 -20.30 -32.50
CA GLN A 164 -9.10 -19.84 -32.07
C GLN A 164 -8.03 -20.95 -32.18
N ALA A 165 -8.39 -22.19 -31.85
CA ALA A 165 -7.49 -23.33 -31.91
C ALA A 165 -7.25 -23.80 -33.35
N PHE A 166 -8.30 -23.87 -34.16
CA PHE A 166 -8.25 -24.61 -35.43
C PHE A 166 -8.32 -23.76 -36.70
N ASP A 167 -8.74 -22.50 -36.65
CA ASP A 167 -8.69 -21.65 -37.85
C ASP A 167 -7.30 -20.99 -37.97
N PRO A 168 -6.51 -21.31 -39.03
CA PRO A 168 -5.16 -20.77 -39.20
C PRO A 168 -5.17 -19.27 -39.54
N SER A 169 -6.27 -18.76 -40.11
CA SER A 169 -6.54 -17.34 -40.29
C SER A 169 -7.89 -17.00 -39.68
N PRO A 170 -7.99 -15.94 -38.85
CA PRO A 170 -9.22 -15.60 -38.18
C PRO A 170 -10.27 -15.11 -39.18
N ARG A 171 -11.49 -15.58 -39.02
CA ARG A 171 -12.60 -15.18 -39.90
C ARG A 171 -13.09 -13.79 -39.54
N ALA A 172 -13.53 -13.02 -40.54
CA ALA A 172 -14.09 -11.68 -40.34
C ALA A 172 -15.55 -11.73 -39.90
N ILE A 173 -15.88 -11.04 -38.81
CA ILE A 173 -17.25 -10.78 -38.33
C ILE A 173 -17.50 -9.28 -38.35
N THR A 174 -18.42 -8.82 -39.19
CA THR A 174 -18.79 -7.40 -39.29
C THR A 174 -20.06 -7.09 -38.50
N LEU A 175 -19.95 -6.24 -37.49
CA LEU A 175 -21.01 -5.83 -36.58
C LEU A 175 -21.35 -4.34 -36.80
N ALA A 176 -22.50 -4.05 -37.43
CA ALA A 176 -22.96 -2.67 -37.60
C ALA A 176 -23.87 -2.25 -36.44
N LEU A 177 -23.38 -1.32 -35.61
CA LEU A 177 -24.07 -0.87 -34.41
C LEU A 177 -25.28 0.01 -34.74
N ASP A 178 -26.42 -0.27 -34.09
CA ASP A 178 -27.64 0.50 -34.24
C ASP A 178 -27.54 1.87 -33.53
N GLY A 179 -27.51 2.95 -34.31
CA GLY A 179 -27.27 4.31 -33.81
C GLY A 179 -28.17 4.70 -32.64
N PRO A 180 -29.49 4.77 -32.85
CA PRO A 180 -30.45 5.12 -31.80
C PRO A 180 -30.40 4.20 -30.57
N ALA A 181 -30.30 2.87 -30.75
CA ALA A 181 -30.30 1.96 -29.61
C ALA A 181 -29.07 2.15 -28.70
N TRP A 182 -27.90 2.49 -29.25
CA TRP A 182 -26.69 2.75 -28.47
C TRP A 182 -26.66 4.16 -27.87
N THR A 183 -27.23 5.18 -28.53
CA THR A 183 -27.28 6.54 -28.00
C THR A 183 -28.33 6.70 -26.89
N ASP A 184 -29.49 6.06 -27.05
CA ASP A 184 -30.63 6.22 -26.14
C ASP A 184 -30.61 5.24 -24.96
N LEU A 185 -29.54 4.43 -24.85
CA LEU A 185 -29.36 3.46 -23.78
C LEU A 185 -29.28 4.14 -22.40
N THR A 186 -30.25 3.84 -21.53
CA THR A 186 -30.29 4.34 -20.15
C THR A 186 -29.51 3.46 -19.18
N ASP A 187 -29.57 2.13 -19.34
CA ASP A 187 -28.85 1.18 -18.50
C ASP A 187 -27.45 0.87 -19.07
N ARG A 188 -26.43 1.44 -18.41
CA ARG A 188 -25.02 1.22 -18.73
C ARG A 188 -24.61 -0.25 -18.69
N ARG A 189 -25.18 -1.07 -17.79
CA ARG A 189 -24.77 -2.47 -17.62
C ARG A 189 -25.09 -3.32 -18.85
N THR A 190 -26.21 -3.02 -19.50
CA THR A 190 -26.61 -3.65 -20.77
C THR A 190 -25.56 -3.41 -21.86
N GLY A 191 -25.09 -2.17 -22.01
CA GLY A 191 -24.02 -1.84 -22.97
C GLY A 191 -22.66 -2.48 -22.63
N VAL A 192 -22.30 -2.54 -21.33
CA VAL A 192 -21.07 -3.25 -20.89
C VAL A 192 -21.11 -4.72 -21.31
N ARG A 193 -22.24 -5.41 -21.16
CA ARG A 193 -22.36 -6.83 -21.53
C ARG A 193 -22.25 -7.05 -23.04
N ALA A 194 -22.84 -6.17 -23.86
CA ALA A 194 -22.71 -6.26 -25.32
C ALA A 194 -21.27 -5.98 -25.80
N LEU A 195 -20.62 -4.94 -25.26
CA LEU A 195 -19.22 -4.64 -25.59
C LEU A 195 -18.25 -5.74 -25.13
N ALA A 196 -18.51 -6.36 -23.97
CA ALA A 196 -17.76 -7.51 -23.50
C ALA A 196 -17.92 -8.73 -24.44
N ALA A 197 -19.10 -8.93 -25.02
CA ALA A 197 -19.31 -10.00 -26.00
C ALA A 197 -18.57 -9.75 -27.32
N ILE A 198 -18.56 -8.51 -27.79
CA ILE A 198 -17.77 -8.09 -28.96
C ILE A 198 -16.29 -8.36 -28.71
N ALA A 199 -15.78 -8.04 -27.51
CA ALA A 199 -14.40 -8.35 -27.13
C ALA A 199 -14.13 -9.86 -27.05
N VAL A 200 -15.04 -10.65 -26.47
CA VAL A 200 -14.90 -12.12 -26.41
C VAL A 200 -14.87 -12.74 -27.81
N LEU A 201 -15.69 -12.26 -28.75
CA LEU A 201 -15.62 -12.72 -30.14
C LEU A 201 -14.27 -12.36 -30.77
N ALA A 202 -13.72 -11.20 -30.44
CA ALA A 202 -12.44 -10.75 -30.98
C ALA A 202 -11.23 -11.60 -30.55
N ASP A 203 -11.36 -12.42 -29.51
CA ASP A 203 -10.30 -13.36 -29.10
C ASP A 203 -10.10 -14.50 -30.13
N GLY A 204 -11.13 -14.83 -30.92
CA GLY A 204 -11.09 -15.88 -31.95
C GLY A 204 -11.23 -15.35 -33.39
N PHE A 205 -11.81 -14.17 -33.58
CA PHE A 205 -12.21 -13.62 -34.88
C PHE A 205 -11.65 -12.22 -35.14
N ASP A 206 -11.59 -11.82 -36.42
CA ASP A 206 -11.39 -10.41 -36.84
C ASP A 206 -12.75 -9.69 -36.76
N VAL A 207 -13.01 -8.99 -35.65
CA VAL A 207 -14.30 -8.34 -35.40
C VAL A 207 -14.26 -6.89 -35.87
N ARG A 208 -15.00 -6.61 -36.95
CA ARG A 208 -15.09 -5.30 -37.58
C ARG A 208 -16.34 -4.57 -37.09
N VAL A 209 -16.16 -3.52 -36.29
CA VAL A 209 -17.26 -2.72 -35.77
C VAL A 209 -17.51 -1.53 -36.68
N VAL A 210 -18.74 -1.40 -37.18
CA VAL A 210 -19.21 -0.25 -37.96
C VAL A 210 -20.07 0.61 -37.05
N ALA A 211 -19.57 1.79 -36.69
CA ALA A 211 -20.27 2.73 -35.81
C ALA A 211 -20.30 4.14 -36.42
N SER A 212 -21.44 4.81 -36.35
CA SER A 212 -21.54 6.21 -36.77
C SER A 212 -20.71 7.13 -35.85
N PRO A 213 -20.28 8.32 -36.29
CA PRO A 213 -19.53 9.25 -35.44
C PRO A 213 -20.28 9.67 -34.17
N ALA A 214 -21.61 9.62 -34.16
CA ALA A 214 -22.42 9.85 -32.97
C ALA A 214 -22.29 8.71 -31.96
N VAL A 215 -22.37 7.45 -32.44
CA VAL A 215 -22.18 6.26 -31.61
C VAL A 215 -20.75 6.18 -31.08
N GLN A 216 -19.73 6.46 -31.91
CA GLN A 216 -18.33 6.44 -31.47
C GLN A 216 -18.07 7.45 -30.34
N ARG A 217 -18.57 8.68 -30.47
CA ARG A 217 -18.49 9.69 -29.39
C ARG A 217 -19.21 9.22 -28.13
N GLU A 218 -20.36 8.59 -28.28
CA GLU A 218 -21.13 8.10 -27.15
C GLU A 218 -20.47 6.90 -26.46
N LEU A 219 -19.83 6.01 -27.22
CA LEU A 219 -19.02 4.92 -26.71
C LEU A 219 -17.79 5.46 -25.96
N ALA A 220 -17.05 6.40 -26.55
CA ALA A 220 -15.90 7.03 -25.90
C ALA A 220 -16.29 7.75 -24.60
N ARG A 221 -17.47 8.37 -24.57
CA ARG A 221 -17.99 9.09 -23.39
C ARG A 221 -18.48 8.14 -22.28
N ARG A 222 -19.26 7.11 -22.61
CA ARG A 222 -19.87 6.19 -21.62
C ARG A 222 -18.97 5.00 -21.24
N TYR A 223 -18.07 4.60 -22.14
CA TYR A 223 -17.20 3.43 -22.02
C TYR A 223 -15.74 3.76 -22.42
N PRO A 224 -15.11 4.80 -21.82
CA PRO A 224 -13.81 5.32 -22.26
C PRO A 224 -12.72 4.24 -22.33
N ARG A 225 -12.62 3.37 -21.32
CA ARG A 225 -11.66 2.26 -21.30
C ARG A 225 -11.83 1.28 -22.47
N TRP A 226 -13.07 0.87 -22.79
CA TRP A 226 -13.30 -0.07 -23.90
C TRP A 226 -13.00 0.60 -25.25
N SER A 227 -13.39 1.87 -25.40
CA SER A 227 -13.10 2.65 -26.61
C SER A 227 -11.62 2.93 -26.79
N GLU A 228 -10.86 3.17 -25.72
CA GLU A 228 -9.42 3.34 -25.79
C GLU A 228 -8.72 2.06 -26.23
N ILE A 229 -9.08 0.92 -25.62
CA ILE A 229 -8.50 -0.40 -25.93
C ILE A 229 -8.81 -0.82 -27.37
N HIS A 230 -10.05 -0.62 -27.84
CA HIS A 230 -10.53 -1.24 -29.08
C HIS A 230 -10.79 -0.26 -30.24
N LEU A 231 -11.01 1.02 -29.97
CA LEU A 231 -11.35 2.05 -30.98
C LEU A 231 -10.35 3.22 -31.02
N GLY A 232 -9.33 3.26 -30.15
CA GLY A 232 -8.35 4.33 -30.01
C GLY A 232 -7.30 4.33 -31.13
N LEU A 233 -7.71 4.55 -32.38
CA LEU A 233 -6.86 4.46 -33.57
C LEU A 233 -6.25 5.79 -34.03
N THR A 234 -5.74 6.65 -33.13
CA THR A 234 -4.96 7.83 -33.57
C THR A 234 -3.60 8.04 -32.91
N HIS A 235 -3.05 7.14 -32.09
CA HIS A 235 -1.70 7.39 -31.53
C HIS A 235 -0.71 6.22 -31.37
N SER A 236 -1.02 4.96 -31.72
CA SER A 236 -0.10 3.86 -31.36
C SER A 236 0.25 2.81 -32.42
N ARG A 237 -0.20 2.90 -33.68
CA ARG A 237 0.19 1.96 -34.75
C ARG A 237 1.02 2.64 -35.85
N ASP A 238 2.21 3.09 -35.47
CA ASP A 238 3.34 3.37 -36.38
C ASP A 238 4.64 2.84 -35.74
N ARG A 239 4.61 1.61 -35.22
CA ARG A 239 5.83 0.89 -34.85
C ARG A 239 6.09 -0.17 -35.91
N SER A 240 7.18 0.00 -36.65
CA SER A 240 7.69 -1.03 -37.56
C SER A 240 7.99 -2.31 -36.76
N PRO A 241 7.65 -3.51 -37.27
CA PRO A 241 8.04 -4.75 -36.63
C PRO A 241 9.54 -4.93 -36.80
N SER A 242 10.29 -4.86 -35.71
CA SER A 242 11.69 -5.30 -35.68
C SER A 242 11.73 -6.82 -35.74
N GLN A 243 11.94 -7.37 -36.94
CA GLN A 243 12.39 -8.76 -37.10
C GLN A 243 13.72 -8.92 -36.36
N GLY A 244 13.77 -9.94 -35.51
CA GLY A 244 14.93 -10.24 -34.68
C GLY A 244 16.15 -10.59 -35.51
N HIS A 245 17.26 -9.91 -35.23
CA HIS A 245 18.58 -10.45 -35.49
C HIS A 245 19.10 -11.08 -34.20
N HIS A 246 19.15 -12.41 -34.19
CA HIS A 246 20.05 -13.16 -33.34
C HIS A 246 21.48 -12.75 -33.68
N GLY A 247 22.11 -12.01 -32.77
CA GLY A 247 23.54 -11.72 -32.78
C GLY A 247 24.06 -11.92 -31.37
N SER A 248 24.85 -12.97 -31.21
CA SER A 248 25.67 -13.26 -30.04
C SER A 248 26.48 -12.05 -29.58
N ASP A 249 26.44 -11.71 -28.29
CA ASP A 249 27.63 -11.34 -27.54
C ASP A 249 27.41 -11.45 -26.03
N GLU A 250 28.29 -12.21 -25.40
CA GLU A 250 28.45 -12.34 -23.96
C GLU A 250 28.96 -11.00 -23.38
N ARG A 251 28.15 -10.33 -22.55
CA ARG A 251 28.55 -9.52 -21.37
C ARG A 251 27.31 -8.98 -20.64
N ASP A 252 27.45 -8.87 -19.32
CA ASP A 252 26.54 -8.27 -18.32
C ASP A 252 25.46 -9.17 -17.68
N ALA A 253 25.91 -10.05 -16.78
CA ALA A 253 25.10 -10.91 -15.90
C ALA A 253 24.33 -10.17 -14.77
N VAL A 254 23.98 -8.89 -14.94
CA VAL A 254 23.18 -8.12 -13.95
C VAL A 254 21.78 -7.74 -14.50
N GLY A 255 21.52 -7.92 -15.81
CA GLY A 255 20.21 -7.64 -16.43
C GLY A 255 19.24 -8.84 -16.51
N ASP A 256 19.70 -10.05 -16.19
CA ASP A 256 18.99 -11.30 -16.54
C ASP A 256 17.76 -11.57 -15.66
N ALA A 257 17.82 -11.17 -14.37
CA ALA A 257 16.72 -11.38 -13.43
C ALA A 257 15.49 -10.49 -13.76
N THR A 258 15.70 -9.21 -14.04
CA THR A 258 14.62 -8.27 -14.35
C THR A 258 13.97 -8.57 -15.71
N GLN A 259 14.75 -9.01 -16.71
CA GLN A 259 14.21 -9.43 -18.00
C GLN A 259 13.41 -10.74 -17.89
N SER A 260 13.87 -11.68 -17.06
CA SER A 260 13.10 -12.90 -16.73
C SER A 260 11.79 -12.56 -16.01
N VAL A 261 11.81 -11.63 -15.05
CA VAL A 261 10.62 -11.14 -14.32
C VAL A 261 9.63 -10.48 -15.28
N TRP A 262 10.12 -9.63 -16.19
CA TRP A 262 9.29 -8.98 -17.21
C TRP A 262 8.57 -9.98 -18.11
N GLY A 263 9.25 -11.05 -18.56
CA GLY A 263 8.62 -12.11 -19.35
C GLY A 263 7.42 -12.76 -18.65
N SER A 264 7.50 -13.01 -17.34
CA SER A 264 6.37 -13.55 -16.56
C SER A 264 5.23 -12.56 -16.31
N LEU A 265 5.52 -11.26 -16.40
CA LEU A 265 4.56 -10.18 -16.19
C LEU A 265 3.89 -9.72 -17.49
N ALA A 266 4.56 -9.80 -18.64
CA ALA A 266 4.01 -9.42 -19.94
C ALA A 266 2.70 -10.19 -20.25
N GLU A 267 2.62 -11.44 -19.83
CA GLU A 267 1.40 -12.26 -19.91
C GLU A 267 0.25 -11.78 -19.00
N LEU A 268 0.53 -10.95 -17.99
CA LEU A 268 -0.46 -10.31 -17.12
C LEU A 268 -0.95 -8.96 -17.66
N ALA A 269 -0.44 -8.48 -18.80
CA ALA A 269 -0.84 -7.22 -19.40
C ALA A 269 -2.35 -7.15 -19.68
N SER A 270 -2.94 -8.26 -20.14
CA SER A 270 -4.38 -8.39 -20.36
C SER A 270 -5.21 -8.68 -19.09
N ALA A 271 -4.56 -8.82 -17.93
CA ALA A 271 -5.18 -9.23 -16.67
C ALA A 271 -5.05 -8.16 -15.56
N PRO A 272 -5.73 -7.00 -15.68
CA PRO A 272 -5.59 -5.88 -14.74
C PRO A 272 -5.93 -6.25 -13.29
N GLY A 273 -6.89 -7.16 -13.07
CA GLY A 273 -7.20 -7.64 -11.73
C GLY A 273 -6.03 -8.40 -11.08
N LYS A 274 -5.29 -9.23 -11.82
CA LYS A 274 -4.13 -9.94 -11.27
C LYS A 274 -3.01 -8.96 -10.90
N ARG A 275 -2.77 -7.96 -11.75
CA ARG A 275 -1.77 -6.90 -11.51
C ARG A 275 -2.13 -6.05 -10.29
N ARG A 276 -3.40 -5.65 -10.18
CA ARG A 276 -3.92 -4.92 -9.02
C ARG A 276 -3.83 -5.76 -7.74
N LEU A 277 -4.14 -7.05 -7.78
CA LEU A 277 -3.98 -7.93 -6.62
C LEU A 277 -2.49 -8.06 -6.21
N LEU A 278 -1.59 -8.19 -7.18
CA LEU A 278 -0.14 -8.28 -6.95
C LEU A 278 0.41 -6.98 -6.33
N GLY A 279 0.09 -5.82 -6.89
CA GLY A 279 0.54 -4.52 -6.38
C GLY A 279 -0.09 -4.11 -5.05
N ASN A 280 -1.16 -4.80 -4.60
CA ASN A 280 -1.79 -4.59 -3.30
C ASN A 280 -1.23 -5.49 -2.18
N LEU A 281 -0.18 -6.27 -2.47
CA LEU A 281 0.61 -7.02 -1.49
C LEU A 281 1.84 -6.21 -1.09
N MET A 282 2.20 -6.26 0.20
CA MET A 282 3.40 -5.60 0.72
C MET A 282 4.58 -6.60 0.70
N PRO A 283 5.81 -6.20 0.37
CA PRO A 283 6.97 -7.10 0.29
C PRO A 283 7.21 -7.93 1.56
N ASP A 284 7.04 -7.30 2.73
CA ASP A 284 7.44 -7.90 4.02
C ASP A 284 6.27 -8.44 4.85
N GLN A 285 5.04 -8.38 4.31
CA GLN A 285 3.84 -8.78 5.05
C GLN A 285 2.98 -9.75 4.28
N GLY A 286 2.67 -10.87 4.94
CA GLY A 286 1.68 -11.80 4.44
C GLY A 286 0.27 -11.31 4.68
N ARG A 287 -0.57 -11.34 3.64
CA ARG A 287 -2.00 -11.01 3.75
C ARG A 287 -2.85 -12.27 3.64
N SER A 288 -3.84 -12.41 4.51
CA SER A 288 -4.74 -13.55 4.42
C SER A 288 -5.64 -13.44 3.19
N TYR A 289 -6.07 -14.58 2.64
CA TYR A 289 -7.08 -14.62 1.57
C TYR A 289 -8.32 -13.79 1.91
N ARG A 290 -8.69 -13.77 3.20
CA ARG A 290 -9.84 -13.04 3.69
C ARG A 290 -9.62 -11.53 3.60
N ASP A 291 -8.45 -11.04 4.01
CA ASP A 291 -8.15 -9.60 3.93
C ASP A 291 -8.14 -9.13 2.47
N LEU A 292 -7.57 -9.94 1.57
CA LEU A 292 -7.57 -9.65 0.13
C LEU A 292 -9.00 -9.56 -0.44
N LYS A 293 -9.92 -10.42 0.01
CA LYS A 293 -11.34 -10.39 -0.43
C LYS A 293 -12.13 -9.19 0.09
N GLN A 294 -11.70 -8.60 1.21
CA GLN A 294 -12.38 -7.47 1.86
C GLN A 294 -11.71 -6.12 1.52
N ASP A 295 -10.62 -6.16 0.74
CA ASP A 295 -9.88 -4.97 0.32
C ASP A 295 -10.56 -4.30 -0.87
N GLN A 296 -11.21 -3.18 -0.59
CA GLN A 296 -11.93 -2.40 -1.61
C GLN A 296 -10.98 -1.80 -2.67
N ALA A 297 -9.69 -1.63 -2.35
CA ALA A 297 -8.70 -1.12 -3.32
C ALA A 297 -8.32 -2.15 -4.38
N ILE A 298 -8.56 -3.45 -4.13
CA ILE A 298 -8.29 -4.52 -5.08
C ILE A 298 -9.37 -4.57 -6.17
N ASP A 299 -10.61 -4.14 -5.87
CA ASP A 299 -11.73 -4.02 -6.83
C ASP A 299 -11.91 -5.27 -7.72
N ILE A 300 -11.87 -6.44 -7.08
CA ILE A 300 -12.07 -7.75 -7.69
C ILE A 300 -13.11 -8.52 -6.88
N GLU A 301 -13.94 -9.31 -7.55
CA GLU A 301 -14.92 -10.15 -6.88
C GLU A 301 -14.23 -11.16 -5.93
N ALA A 302 -14.77 -11.31 -4.71
CA ALA A 302 -14.20 -12.15 -3.67
C ALA A 302 -13.98 -13.62 -4.10
N GLY A 303 -14.78 -14.13 -5.04
CA GLY A 303 -14.59 -15.46 -5.63
C GLY A 303 -13.36 -15.57 -6.54
N THR A 304 -12.98 -14.48 -7.19
CA THR A 304 -11.85 -14.45 -8.16
C THR A 304 -10.49 -14.32 -7.47
N VAL A 305 -10.42 -13.70 -6.28
CA VAL A 305 -9.18 -13.54 -5.48
C VAL A 305 -8.44 -14.87 -5.32
N SER A 306 -9.17 -15.94 -4.99
CA SER A 306 -8.53 -17.24 -4.75
C SER A 306 -7.86 -17.81 -6.01
N ARG A 307 -8.53 -17.67 -7.16
CA ARG A 307 -8.01 -18.12 -8.47
C ARG A 307 -6.79 -17.33 -8.88
N TYR A 308 -6.81 -16.01 -8.68
CA TYR A 308 -5.70 -15.13 -9.04
C TYR A 308 -4.48 -15.37 -8.16
N VAL A 309 -4.64 -15.61 -6.86
CA VAL A 309 -3.51 -15.96 -6.00
C VAL A 309 -2.83 -17.26 -6.45
N LEU A 310 -3.60 -18.30 -6.78
CA LEU A 310 -3.04 -19.58 -7.26
C LEU A 310 -2.28 -19.41 -8.58
N ASP A 311 -2.79 -18.60 -9.50
CA ASP A 311 -2.11 -18.28 -10.75
C ASP A 311 -0.81 -17.49 -10.54
N LEU A 312 -0.82 -16.50 -9.64
CA LEU A 312 0.38 -15.76 -9.26
C LEU A 312 1.40 -16.66 -8.54
N GLU A 313 0.94 -17.64 -7.76
CA GLU A 313 1.80 -18.62 -7.07
C GLU A 313 2.45 -19.57 -8.08
N ALA A 314 1.69 -20.06 -9.06
CA ALA A 314 2.22 -20.88 -10.16
C ALA A 314 3.28 -20.13 -10.99
N ARG A 315 3.13 -18.81 -11.12
CA ARG A 315 4.12 -17.91 -11.77
C ARG A 315 5.32 -17.58 -10.87
N GLY A 316 5.35 -18.09 -9.64
CA GLY A 316 6.40 -17.83 -8.65
C GLY A 316 6.46 -16.38 -8.17
N LEU A 317 5.40 -15.58 -8.37
CA LEU A 317 5.32 -14.17 -7.94
C LEU A 317 4.82 -14.04 -6.49
N VAL A 318 4.04 -15.01 -6.02
CA VAL A 318 3.60 -15.07 -4.62
C VAL A 318 3.88 -16.46 -4.04
N SER A 319 3.95 -16.54 -2.72
CA SER A 319 3.97 -17.79 -1.97
C SER A 319 2.78 -17.84 -1.03
N VAL A 320 2.13 -19.00 -0.92
CA VAL A 320 1.00 -19.19 0.00
C VAL A 320 1.41 -20.09 1.15
N ASP A 321 1.49 -19.52 2.35
CA ASP A 321 1.62 -20.28 3.58
C ASP A 321 0.25 -20.89 3.94
N ARG A 322 0.19 -22.23 3.89
CA ARG A 322 -0.98 -23.06 4.20
C ARG A 322 -0.86 -23.74 5.58
N ARG A 323 0.23 -23.52 6.32
CA ARG A 323 0.51 -24.23 7.59
C ARG A 323 -0.22 -23.61 8.79
N GLY A 324 -0.62 -22.34 8.69
CA GLY A 324 -1.37 -21.64 9.72
C GLY A 324 -2.88 -21.93 9.69
N GLN A 325 -3.62 -21.41 10.68
CA GLN A 325 -5.09 -21.49 10.68
C GLN A 325 -5.77 -20.75 9.51
N ARG A 326 -5.02 -19.90 8.79
CA ARG A 326 -5.48 -19.13 7.64
C ARG A 326 -4.41 -19.16 6.54
N ASN A 327 -4.86 -19.30 5.29
CA ASN A 327 -3.98 -19.19 4.13
C ASN A 327 -3.50 -17.75 3.98
N THR A 328 -2.17 -17.58 4.01
CA THR A 328 -1.52 -16.27 3.95
C THR A 328 -0.68 -16.16 2.69
N VAL A 329 -0.89 -15.10 1.92
CA VAL A 329 -0.21 -14.79 0.66
C VAL A 329 0.91 -13.79 0.92
N ARG A 330 2.12 -14.10 0.48
CA ARG A 330 3.30 -13.22 0.55
C ARG A 330 3.88 -13.02 -0.84
N LEU A 331 4.46 -11.85 -1.11
CA LEU A 331 5.30 -11.69 -2.28
C LEU A 331 6.52 -12.59 -2.15
N SER A 332 6.91 -13.25 -3.26
CA SER A 332 8.24 -13.85 -3.36
C SER A 332 9.25 -12.75 -3.70
N ASP A 333 10.56 -13.04 -3.66
CA ASP A 333 11.60 -12.10 -4.13
C ASP A 333 11.33 -11.65 -5.58
N ARG A 334 10.84 -12.58 -6.42
CA ARG A 334 10.43 -12.33 -7.80
C ARG A 334 9.20 -11.41 -7.87
N GLY A 335 8.22 -11.61 -6.99
CA GLY A 335 7.04 -10.75 -6.87
C GLY A 335 7.34 -9.35 -6.34
N ALA A 336 8.23 -9.22 -5.36
CA ALA A 336 8.66 -7.93 -4.84
C ALA A 336 9.38 -7.12 -5.93
N THR A 337 10.27 -7.78 -6.69
CA THR A 337 10.92 -7.18 -7.86
C THR A 337 9.88 -6.74 -8.91
N ALA A 338 8.88 -7.59 -9.19
CA ALA A 338 7.80 -7.29 -10.12
C ALA A 338 7.00 -6.04 -9.72
N VAL A 339 6.57 -5.96 -8.45
CA VAL A 339 5.80 -4.82 -7.93
C VAL A 339 6.65 -3.55 -7.98
N ASN A 340 7.91 -3.62 -7.53
CA ASN A 340 8.74 -2.42 -7.40
C ASN A 340 9.24 -1.89 -8.75
N GLN A 341 9.62 -2.77 -9.68
CA GLN A 341 10.32 -2.37 -10.92
C GLN A 341 9.44 -2.38 -12.17
N CYS A 342 8.31 -3.07 -12.15
CA CYS A 342 7.50 -3.29 -13.35
C CYS A 342 6.05 -2.81 -13.24
N LEU A 343 5.56 -2.43 -12.05
CA LEU A 343 4.20 -1.89 -11.87
C LEU A 343 4.23 -0.43 -11.42
N ASP A 344 3.54 0.46 -12.12
CA ASP A 344 3.35 1.86 -11.71
C ASP A 344 2.27 2.02 -10.61
N ALA A 345 1.98 3.28 -10.24
CA ALA A 345 1.03 3.61 -9.17
C ALA A 345 -0.41 3.15 -9.48
N GLU A 346 -0.75 3.01 -10.75
CA GLU A 346 -2.04 2.51 -11.25
C GLU A 346 -2.06 0.98 -11.39
N TYR A 347 -0.95 0.31 -11.05
CA TYR A 347 -0.68 -1.11 -11.25
C TYR A 347 -0.56 -1.49 -12.72
N ASP A 348 -0.19 -0.53 -13.56
CA ASP A 348 0.09 -0.73 -14.96
C ASP A 348 1.52 -1.21 -15.22
N LEU A 349 1.69 -2.04 -16.26
CA LEU A 349 2.99 -2.64 -16.56
C LEU A 349 3.86 -1.64 -17.30
N VAL A 350 4.96 -1.26 -16.66
CA VAL A 350 5.98 -0.39 -17.26
C VAL A 350 7.26 -1.18 -17.42
N HIS A 351 7.79 -1.23 -18.66
CA HIS A 351 9.03 -1.94 -18.89
C HIS A 351 10.16 -1.31 -18.05
N PRO A 352 11.02 -2.10 -17.38
CA PRO A 352 12.14 -1.57 -16.60
C PRO A 352 13.00 -0.60 -17.40
N ASP A 353 13.30 -0.95 -18.66
CA ASP A 353 14.02 -0.05 -19.57
C ASP A 353 13.25 1.22 -19.93
N GLN A 354 11.91 1.21 -19.95
CA GLN A 354 11.12 2.43 -20.17
C GLN A 354 11.16 3.37 -18.97
N ARG A 355 11.23 2.84 -17.75
CA ARG A 355 11.50 3.67 -16.55
C ARG A 355 12.88 4.31 -16.58
N ARG A 356 13.84 3.68 -17.25
CA ARG A 356 15.20 4.22 -17.47
C ARG A 356 15.25 5.27 -18.59
N LEU A 357 14.26 5.31 -19.49
CA LEU A 357 14.23 6.26 -20.62
C LEU A 357 13.98 7.71 -20.18
N ASP A 358 13.44 7.96 -18.98
CA ASP A 358 13.32 9.30 -18.40
C ASP A 358 14.69 9.91 -18.02
N GLU A 359 15.74 9.08 -17.87
CA GLU A 359 17.09 9.53 -17.48
C GLU A 359 18.11 9.55 -18.63
N GLY A 360 17.75 9.12 -19.83
CA GLY A 360 18.72 9.02 -20.91
C GLY A 360 18.12 8.67 -22.27
N LEU A 361 17.52 9.65 -22.93
CA LEU A 361 17.31 9.58 -24.36
C LEU A 361 18.67 9.77 -25.06
N THR A 362 19.20 8.70 -25.66
CA THR A 362 20.28 8.80 -26.65
C THR A 362 19.77 9.54 -27.89
N ASP A 363 20.49 10.56 -28.35
CA ASP A 363 20.16 11.35 -29.54
C ASP A 363 19.93 10.48 -30.78
N THR A 364 19.00 10.91 -31.62
CA THR A 364 18.83 10.44 -33.00
C THR A 364 20.08 10.75 -33.83
N PRO A 365 20.54 9.85 -34.72
CA PRO A 365 21.67 10.15 -35.60
C PRO A 365 21.18 11.11 -36.68
N HIS A 366 21.53 12.39 -36.58
CA HIS A 366 21.45 13.32 -37.70
C HIS A 366 22.85 13.85 -38.01
N ASP A 367 23.47 13.21 -39.00
CA ASP A 367 24.62 13.74 -39.72
C ASP A 367 24.15 14.87 -40.64
N SER A 368 24.11 16.11 -40.14
CA SER A 368 24.12 17.30 -41.00
C SER A 368 24.62 18.52 -40.23
N THR A 369 25.82 18.94 -40.60
CA THR A 369 26.55 20.13 -40.16
C THR A 369 25.77 21.42 -40.47
N SER A 370 25.33 22.14 -39.43
CA SER A 370 25.51 23.61 -39.23
C SER A 370 24.42 24.23 -38.33
N THR A 371 24.55 24.03 -37.02
CA THR A 371 24.13 25.02 -36.01
C THR A 371 24.79 24.62 -34.69
N VAL A 372 25.62 25.51 -34.13
CA VAL A 372 26.38 25.23 -32.90
C VAL A 372 25.43 25.35 -31.71
N SER A 373 24.94 24.21 -31.21
CA SER A 373 24.50 24.13 -29.83
C SER A 373 25.74 24.07 -28.93
N PRO A 374 25.75 24.74 -27.76
CA PRO A 374 26.85 24.61 -26.81
C PRO A 374 27.06 23.14 -26.43
N ARG A 375 28.33 22.76 -26.23
CA ARG A 375 28.73 21.41 -25.82
C ARG A 375 27.96 21.02 -24.55
N ARG A 376 27.04 20.06 -24.65
CA ARG A 376 26.27 19.57 -23.51
C ARG A 376 27.18 18.73 -22.62
N GLU A 377 27.22 19.11 -21.34
CA GLU A 377 27.95 18.44 -20.26
C GLU A 377 27.63 16.94 -20.25
N ALA A 378 28.66 16.10 -20.07
CA ALA A 378 28.45 14.71 -19.71
C ALA A 378 27.54 14.69 -18.48
N THR A 379 26.44 13.95 -18.55
CA THR A 379 25.37 13.87 -17.55
C THR A 379 25.94 13.69 -16.15
N ALA A 380 26.09 14.81 -15.44
CA ALA A 380 26.34 14.82 -14.02
C ALA A 380 25.13 14.15 -13.37
N ARG A 381 25.36 13.09 -12.58
CA ARG A 381 24.32 12.47 -11.76
C ARG A 381 23.59 13.58 -11.01
N LYS A 382 22.30 13.75 -11.27
CA LYS A 382 21.46 14.78 -10.64
C LYS A 382 21.74 14.76 -9.13
N PRO A 383 21.99 15.91 -8.48
CA PRO A 383 22.25 15.92 -7.05
C PRO A 383 21.06 15.26 -6.34
N SER A 384 21.34 14.33 -5.42
CA SER A 384 20.31 13.65 -4.64
C SER A 384 19.48 14.70 -3.89
N THR A 385 18.19 14.79 -4.19
CA THR A 385 17.26 15.65 -3.47
C THR A 385 17.19 15.22 -2.00
N ALA A 386 17.10 16.16 -1.06
CA ALA A 386 16.86 15.80 0.33
C ALA A 386 15.49 15.13 0.46
N ILE A 387 15.37 14.08 1.28
CA ILE A 387 14.09 13.40 1.51
C ILE A 387 13.00 14.38 1.98
N ASP A 388 13.38 15.37 2.80
CA ASP A 388 12.45 16.37 3.30
C ASP A 388 11.96 17.35 2.23
N ASP A 389 12.79 17.63 1.21
CA ASP A 389 12.43 18.43 0.04
C ASP A 389 11.56 17.62 -0.93
N TRP A 390 11.86 16.34 -1.10
CA TRP A 390 11.00 15.43 -1.85
C TRP A 390 9.60 15.37 -1.25
N LEU A 391 9.50 15.07 0.06
CA LEU A 391 8.22 15.05 0.80
C LEU A 391 7.45 16.36 0.67
N ALA A 392 8.14 17.50 0.59
CA ALA A 392 7.53 18.80 0.36
C ALA A 392 6.94 18.92 -1.06
N SER A 393 7.72 18.50 -2.07
CA SER A 393 7.35 18.59 -3.50
C SER A 393 6.29 17.58 -3.94
N THR A 394 6.26 16.37 -3.37
CA THR A 394 5.20 15.38 -3.59
C THR A 394 3.96 15.64 -2.75
N GLY A 395 3.98 16.73 -1.98
CA GLY A 395 2.84 17.23 -1.21
C GLY A 395 1.71 17.80 -2.06
N THR A 396 1.71 17.62 -3.38
CA THR A 396 0.60 18.00 -4.26
C THR A 396 -0.07 16.74 -4.81
N PRO A 397 -1.36 16.48 -4.54
CA PRO A 397 -2.06 15.40 -5.23
C PRO A 397 -2.18 15.76 -6.72
N GLU A 398 -1.56 14.98 -7.59
CA GLU A 398 -1.75 15.14 -9.04
C GLU A 398 -3.14 14.62 -9.45
N GLY A 399 -3.91 15.45 -10.17
CA GLY A 399 -5.23 15.07 -10.67
C GLY A 399 -6.24 14.71 -9.56
N ASP A 400 -6.73 13.47 -9.58
CA ASP A 400 -7.71 12.92 -8.62
C ASP A 400 -7.05 12.16 -7.44
N ALA A 401 -5.74 12.30 -7.23
CA ALA A 401 -5.01 11.57 -6.18
C ALA A 401 -5.50 11.91 -4.76
N ALA A 402 -5.47 10.91 -3.87
CA ALA A 402 -5.91 11.07 -2.49
C ALA A 402 -4.93 11.89 -1.64
N PHE A 403 -5.45 12.66 -0.68
CA PHE A 403 -4.63 13.43 0.29
C PHE A 403 -3.85 12.54 1.27
N VAL A 404 -4.18 11.26 1.38
CA VAL A 404 -3.42 10.29 2.17
C VAL A 404 -2.61 9.45 1.19
N GLN A 405 -1.29 9.55 1.29
CA GLN A 405 -0.35 8.91 0.38
C GLN A 405 0.49 7.87 1.13
N TRP A 406 0.87 6.78 0.44
CA TRP A 406 1.89 5.89 0.96
C TRP A 406 3.25 6.57 0.90
N LEU A 407 4.09 6.31 1.90
CA LEU A 407 5.46 6.78 1.94
C LEU A 407 6.33 5.85 1.09
N ASP A 408 6.44 6.16 -0.19
CA ASP A 408 7.25 5.40 -1.16
C ASP A 408 8.52 6.19 -1.54
N SER A 409 9.66 5.53 -1.68
CA SER A 409 10.92 6.22 -1.95
C SER A 409 10.93 6.90 -3.33
N PRO A 410 11.43 8.15 -3.46
CA PRO A 410 11.57 8.85 -4.74
C PRO A 410 12.50 8.17 -5.73
N ASP A 411 13.56 7.53 -5.23
CA ASP A 411 14.61 6.90 -6.03
C ASP A 411 14.91 5.51 -5.43
N GLU A 412 15.36 4.56 -6.25
CA GLU A 412 15.84 3.23 -5.84
C GLU A 412 17.03 3.26 -4.85
N THR A 413 17.48 4.44 -4.43
CA THR A 413 18.63 4.66 -3.53
C THR A 413 18.35 4.34 -2.06
N LEU A 414 17.09 4.36 -1.63
CA LEU A 414 16.65 3.93 -0.30
C LEU A 414 15.42 3.04 -0.45
N GLN A 415 15.43 1.87 0.18
CA GLN A 415 14.26 1.00 0.22
C GLN A 415 13.17 1.61 1.11
N ASN A 416 11.89 1.37 0.81
CA ASN A 416 10.74 1.90 1.56
C ASN A 416 10.84 1.61 3.07
N GLU A 417 11.32 0.42 3.44
CA GLU A 417 11.55 0.07 4.85
C GLU A 417 12.64 0.94 5.50
N SER A 418 13.72 1.24 4.78
CA SER A 418 14.77 2.15 5.28
C SER A 418 14.24 3.58 5.43
N LEU A 419 13.37 4.02 4.53
CA LEU A 419 12.68 5.31 4.63
C LEU A 419 11.72 5.35 5.83
N HIS A 420 10.95 4.29 6.06
CA HIS A 420 10.13 4.12 7.26
C HIS A 420 10.98 4.22 8.54
N ARG A 421 12.05 3.41 8.60
CA ARG A 421 12.96 3.33 9.75
C ARG A 421 13.70 4.66 10.01
N ARG A 422 14.00 5.45 8.98
CA ARG A 422 14.56 6.82 9.13
C ARG A 422 13.74 7.62 10.13
N PHE A 423 12.41 7.56 10.04
CA PHE A 423 11.52 8.34 10.89
C PHE A 423 11.09 7.64 12.18
N THR A 424 11.03 6.30 12.22
CA THR A 424 10.63 5.57 13.44
C THR A 424 11.76 5.36 14.44
N ILE A 425 13.01 5.18 13.98
CA ILE A 425 14.16 4.96 14.88
C ILE A 425 14.37 6.10 15.89
N PRO A 426 14.23 7.40 15.52
CA PRO A 426 14.37 8.49 16.48
C PRO A 426 13.22 8.57 17.48
N ALA A 427 12.08 7.94 17.22
CA ALA A 427 10.94 7.95 18.13
C ALA A 427 11.30 7.16 19.41
N ARG A 428 11.53 7.89 20.50
CA ARG A 428 11.84 7.26 21.79
C ARG A 428 10.56 6.85 22.50
N GLY A 429 10.40 5.55 22.72
CA GLY A 429 9.25 4.95 23.40
C GLY A 429 8.77 5.75 24.62
N SER A 430 7.43 5.85 24.67
CA SER A 430 6.59 6.48 25.70
C SER A 430 6.78 7.98 25.94
N GLY A 431 6.90 8.81 24.89
CA GLY A 431 6.96 10.28 25.07
C GLY A 431 6.92 11.11 23.79
N ILE A 432 7.41 12.35 23.90
CA ILE A 432 7.59 13.29 22.79
C ILE A 432 9.09 13.44 22.53
N THR A 433 9.52 13.21 21.30
CA THR A 433 10.89 13.47 20.84
C THR A 433 10.91 14.72 19.97
N LEU A 434 11.75 15.69 20.32
CA LEU A 434 11.98 16.91 19.55
C LEU A 434 13.19 16.70 18.65
N VAL A 435 13.07 17.06 17.38
CA VAL A 435 14.11 16.82 16.37
C VAL A 435 14.40 18.10 15.61
N ASP A 436 15.58 18.69 15.83
CA ASP A 436 16.03 19.80 15.01
C ASP A 436 16.46 19.29 13.65
N ASP A 437 15.65 19.59 12.64
CA ASP A 437 15.86 19.18 11.26
C ASP A 437 15.33 20.27 10.32
N PRO A 438 16.06 20.65 9.25
CA PRO A 438 15.59 21.64 8.30
C PRO A 438 14.50 21.04 7.39
N VAL A 439 13.27 21.07 7.88
CA VAL A 439 12.09 20.58 7.17
C VAL A 439 11.49 21.67 6.28
N THR A 440 11.30 21.35 5.00
CA THR A 440 10.61 22.23 4.04
C THR A 440 9.10 22.06 4.20
N GLY A 441 8.32 23.14 4.03
CA GLY A 441 6.86 23.05 4.09
C GLY A 441 6.27 22.31 2.90
N PHE A 442 5.18 21.58 3.09
CA PHE A 442 4.45 20.90 2.01
C PHE A 442 3.81 21.91 1.06
N ASP A 443 3.86 21.61 -0.25
CA ASP A 443 3.19 22.42 -1.27
C ASP A 443 1.66 22.49 -1.01
N ASP A 444 1.03 21.35 -0.68
CA ASP A 444 -0.29 21.29 -0.05
C ASP A 444 -0.20 20.63 1.33
N SER A 445 -0.24 21.46 2.37
CA SER A 445 -0.25 21.02 3.77
C SER A 445 -1.37 20.02 4.14
N ARG A 446 -2.40 19.83 3.31
CA ARG A 446 -3.44 18.79 3.53
C ARG A 446 -2.90 17.37 3.31
N VAL A 447 -1.84 17.20 2.54
CA VAL A 447 -1.24 15.88 2.30
C VAL A 447 -0.68 15.30 3.60
N THR A 448 -0.87 13.99 3.75
CA THR A 448 -0.38 13.19 4.87
C THR A 448 0.22 11.91 4.34
N TYR A 449 1.34 11.48 4.93
CA TYR A 449 2.00 10.24 4.55
C TYR A 449 1.74 9.15 5.57
N LEU A 450 1.49 7.93 5.07
CA LEU A 450 1.29 6.72 5.84
C LEU A 450 2.35 5.69 5.42
N SER A 451 2.91 4.97 6.38
CA SER A 451 3.82 3.86 6.13
C SER A 451 3.59 2.75 7.14
N HIS A 452 3.67 1.50 6.72
CA HIS A 452 3.48 0.36 7.61
C HIS A 452 4.41 -0.79 7.24
N HIS A 453 5.27 -1.18 8.19
CA HIS A 453 6.15 -2.34 8.08
C HIS A 453 6.05 -3.15 9.37
N HIS A 454 5.93 -4.48 9.23
CA HIS A 454 5.71 -5.40 10.36
C HIS A 454 4.56 -4.95 11.29
N ASP A 455 4.84 -4.67 12.55
CA ASP A 455 3.87 -4.18 13.53
C ASP A 455 4.08 -2.69 13.85
N GLU A 456 4.86 -1.96 13.04
CA GLU A 456 5.08 -0.52 13.17
C GLU A 456 4.30 0.26 12.11
N THR A 457 3.61 1.31 12.52
CA THR A 457 2.97 2.28 11.61
C THR A 457 3.55 3.66 11.85
N LEU A 458 3.91 4.34 10.77
CA LEU A 458 4.38 5.71 10.76
C LEU A 458 3.35 6.59 10.05
N VAL A 459 3.08 7.74 10.66
CA VAL A 459 2.28 8.83 10.08
C VAL A 459 3.12 10.10 10.07
N ILE A 460 3.19 10.79 8.93
CA ILE A 460 3.85 12.09 8.81
C ILE A 460 2.82 13.13 8.39
N ILE A 461 2.70 14.19 9.20
CA ILE A 461 1.79 15.31 8.95
C ILE A 461 2.50 16.64 9.19
N GLU A 462 2.02 17.71 8.55
CA GLU A 462 2.47 19.07 8.83
C GLU A 462 1.57 19.78 9.84
N TRP A 463 2.15 20.62 10.69
CA TRP A 463 1.45 21.53 11.59
C TRP A 463 0.71 22.62 10.79
N GLY A 464 -0.62 22.62 10.89
CA GLY A 464 -1.48 23.61 10.24
C GLY A 464 -2.35 24.40 11.22
N GLY A 465 -1.95 24.46 12.50
CA GLY A 465 -2.81 24.86 13.61
C GLY A 465 -3.55 23.67 14.24
N ALA A 466 -4.08 23.85 15.45
CA ALA A 466 -4.56 22.73 16.26
C ALA A 466 -5.69 21.95 15.57
N LEU A 467 -6.69 22.65 15.03
CA LEU A 467 -7.88 22.02 14.46
C LEU A 467 -7.59 21.28 13.14
N ALA A 468 -6.79 21.89 12.25
CA ALA A 468 -6.40 21.25 10.99
C ALA A 468 -5.55 20.00 11.23
N THR A 469 -4.63 20.07 12.20
CA THR A 469 -3.77 18.94 12.58
C THR A 469 -4.58 17.76 13.13
N LEU A 470 -5.60 18.00 13.97
CA LEU A 470 -6.52 16.94 14.41
C LEU A 470 -7.30 16.32 13.24
N GLY A 471 -7.78 17.16 12.31
CA GLY A 471 -8.44 16.68 11.10
C GLY A 471 -7.55 15.74 10.26
N ARG A 472 -6.29 16.14 10.04
CA ARG A 472 -5.28 15.34 9.33
C ARG A 472 -5.02 14.00 10.01
N LEU A 473 -4.86 13.99 11.34
CA LEU A 473 -4.73 12.76 12.12
C LEU A 473 -5.93 11.83 11.97
N ALA A 474 -7.15 12.36 12.06
CA ALA A 474 -8.36 11.58 11.87
C ALA A 474 -8.46 11.01 10.45
N ALA A 475 -8.08 11.80 9.43
CA ALA A 475 -8.10 11.39 8.03
C ALA A 475 -7.13 10.24 7.74
N VAL A 476 -5.87 10.35 8.20
CA VAL A 476 -4.82 9.35 7.91
C VAL A 476 -4.99 8.06 8.73
N LEU A 477 -5.25 8.15 10.04
CA LEU A 477 -5.32 6.99 10.93
C LEU A 477 -6.52 6.07 10.63
N LEU A 478 -7.58 6.64 10.08
CA LEU A 478 -8.80 5.94 9.69
C LEU A 478 -9.03 5.99 8.19
N SER A 479 -7.99 6.25 7.40
CA SER A 479 -8.04 6.24 5.93
C SER A 479 -8.45 4.86 5.40
N GLU A 480 -8.92 4.80 4.16
CA GLU A 480 -9.18 3.51 3.50
C GLU A 480 -7.92 2.64 3.46
N GLN A 481 -6.76 3.25 3.21
CA GLN A 481 -5.45 2.59 3.26
C GLN A 481 -5.21 1.94 4.63
N ALA A 482 -5.37 2.69 5.72
CA ALA A 482 -5.22 2.18 7.09
C ALA A 482 -6.19 1.03 7.41
N LEU A 483 -7.47 1.16 7.05
CA LEU A 483 -8.50 0.15 7.33
C LEU A 483 -8.31 -1.12 6.47
N ASN A 484 -7.84 -0.98 5.22
CA ASN A 484 -7.61 -2.12 4.31
C ASN A 484 -6.31 -2.87 4.59
N LYS A 485 -5.25 -2.17 5.01
CA LYS A 485 -3.90 -2.74 5.11
C LYS A 485 -3.40 -2.93 6.54
N ILE A 486 -3.81 -2.08 7.48
CA ILE A 486 -3.24 -2.06 8.83
C ILE A 486 -4.23 -2.65 9.84
N LEU A 487 -5.42 -2.06 9.95
CA LEU A 487 -6.48 -2.49 10.86
C LEU A 487 -7.38 -3.55 10.20
N THR A 488 -6.78 -4.61 9.66
CA THR A 488 -7.52 -5.59 8.86
C THR A 488 -8.38 -6.53 9.71
N PRO A 489 -9.44 -7.12 9.11
CA PRO A 489 -10.24 -8.17 9.76
C PRO A 489 -9.41 -9.33 10.30
N SER A 490 -8.27 -9.65 9.68
CA SER A 490 -7.39 -10.71 10.19
C SER A 490 -6.64 -10.30 11.44
N ARG A 491 -6.19 -9.05 11.53
CA ARG A 491 -5.46 -8.52 12.67
C ARG A 491 -6.38 -8.24 13.86
N VAL A 492 -7.54 -7.61 13.66
CA VAL A 492 -8.46 -7.32 14.78
C VAL A 492 -9.47 -8.44 15.05
N GLY A 493 -9.81 -9.26 14.05
CA GLY A 493 -10.82 -10.32 14.14
C GLY A 493 -12.23 -9.83 13.77
N HIS A 494 -13.10 -10.74 13.29
CA HIS A 494 -14.46 -10.37 12.84
C HIS A 494 -15.30 -9.71 13.94
N GLY A 495 -15.22 -10.26 15.16
CA GLY A 495 -15.85 -9.73 16.36
C GLY A 495 -14.87 -8.98 17.27
N PHE A 496 -13.79 -8.45 16.69
CA PHE A 496 -12.64 -7.91 17.42
C PHE A 496 -11.91 -8.93 18.31
N SER A 497 -12.14 -10.23 18.10
CA SER A 497 -11.65 -11.29 18.97
C SER A 497 -10.12 -11.50 18.96
N ALA A 498 -9.41 -10.91 18.00
CA ALA A 498 -7.96 -11.05 17.87
C ALA A 498 -7.18 -9.89 18.51
N ILE A 499 -7.87 -8.87 19.04
CA ILE A 499 -7.20 -7.81 19.81
C ILE A 499 -6.50 -8.42 21.03
N HIS A 500 -5.34 -7.86 21.39
CA HIS A 500 -4.48 -8.36 22.46
C HIS A 500 -4.15 -9.84 22.34
N ASP A 501 -3.98 -10.33 21.11
CA ASP A 501 -3.73 -11.74 20.80
C ASP A 501 -4.76 -12.72 21.38
N GLY A 502 -5.98 -12.23 21.68
CA GLY A 502 -7.01 -13.01 22.36
C GLY A 502 -6.70 -13.36 23.81
N ALA A 503 -5.75 -12.67 24.44
CA ALA A 503 -5.24 -12.99 25.78
C ALA A 503 -6.24 -12.76 26.93
N PHE A 504 -7.36 -12.08 26.67
CA PHE A 504 -8.33 -11.74 27.70
C PHE A 504 -9.60 -12.60 27.61
N ASP A 505 -9.99 -13.19 28.76
CA ASP A 505 -11.24 -13.95 28.93
C ASP A 505 -12.51 -13.07 28.75
N THR A 506 -12.35 -11.74 28.75
CA THR A 506 -13.46 -10.81 28.54
C THR A 506 -13.74 -10.64 27.05
N ALA A 507 -15.02 -10.77 26.66
CA ALA A 507 -15.46 -10.54 25.28
C ALA A 507 -14.90 -9.23 24.70
N ALA A 508 -14.30 -9.29 23.51
CA ALA A 508 -13.57 -8.18 22.90
C ALA A 508 -14.37 -6.87 22.82
N GLY A 509 -15.66 -6.93 22.46
CA GLY A 509 -16.52 -5.74 22.45
C GLY A 509 -16.68 -5.10 23.85
N ARG A 510 -16.69 -5.90 24.92
CA ARG A 510 -16.69 -5.39 26.30
C ARG A 510 -15.34 -4.77 26.65
N THR A 511 -14.23 -5.37 26.25
CA THR A 511 -12.88 -4.83 26.43
C THR A 511 -12.72 -3.47 25.74
N LEU A 512 -13.14 -3.34 24.48
CA LEU A 512 -13.09 -2.07 23.75
C LEU A 512 -13.98 -0.99 24.36
N ARG A 513 -15.21 -1.32 24.79
CA ARG A 513 -16.16 -0.33 25.35
C ARG A 513 -15.89 0.07 26.79
N ARG A 514 -15.42 -0.87 27.62
CA ARG A 514 -15.31 -0.69 29.07
C ARG A 514 -13.88 -0.64 29.57
N GLY A 515 -12.93 -1.28 28.88
CA GLY A 515 -11.49 -1.14 29.11
C GLY A 515 -10.96 0.09 28.37
N HIS A 516 -10.75 -0.04 27.05
CA HIS A 516 -10.20 1.04 26.24
C HIS A 516 -11.14 2.22 26.12
N GLN A 517 -12.43 1.98 26.36
CA GLN A 517 -13.49 2.98 26.33
C GLN A 517 -13.56 3.75 25.00
N VAL A 518 -13.37 3.01 23.90
CA VAL A 518 -13.50 3.46 22.52
C VAL A 518 -14.86 4.11 22.33
N GLY A 519 -14.89 5.39 21.93
CA GLY A 519 -16.09 6.22 22.01
C GLY A 519 -17.13 5.95 20.93
N TRP A 520 -16.70 5.51 19.74
CA TRP A 520 -17.53 5.28 18.55
C TRP A 520 -17.66 3.78 18.27
N PHE A 521 -17.74 2.98 19.34
CA PHE A 521 -17.92 1.55 19.31
C PHE A 521 -19.06 1.19 20.26
N SER A 522 -20.23 0.83 19.72
CA SER A 522 -21.40 0.47 20.54
C SER A 522 -21.58 -1.05 20.66
N ALA A 523 -22.67 -1.48 21.29
CA ALA A 523 -23.06 -2.89 21.31
C ALA A 523 -23.66 -3.35 19.97
N ASP A 524 -24.09 -2.41 19.14
CA ASP A 524 -24.73 -2.69 17.86
C ASP A 524 -23.70 -2.86 16.72
N GLU A 525 -22.44 -2.45 16.93
CA GLU A 525 -21.34 -2.57 15.94
C GLU A 525 -20.20 -3.50 16.42
N GLU A 526 -20.51 -4.64 17.02
CA GLU A 526 -19.47 -5.61 17.43
C GLU A 526 -18.83 -6.36 16.26
N GLN A 527 -19.39 -6.22 15.05
CA GLN A 527 -18.82 -6.78 13.84
C GLN A 527 -17.97 -5.74 13.10
N TYR A 528 -16.75 -6.14 12.72
CA TYR A 528 -15.79 -5.28 12.05
C TYR A 528 -16.37 -4.53 10.84
N ALA A 529 -17.13 -5.20 9.97
CA ALA A 529 -17.70 -4.56 8.78
C ALA A 529 -18.69 -3.43 9.12
N GLN A 530 -19.55 -3.64 10.13
CA GLN A 530 -20.52 -2.64 10.58
C GLN A 530 -19.82 -1.47 11.26
N TRP A 531 -18.84 -1.77 12.13
CA TRP A 531 -18.02 -0.76 12.78
C TRP A 531 -17.24 0.08 11.76
N ARG A 532 -16.66 -0.57 10.73
CA ARG A 532 -15.93 0.11 9.66
C ARG A 532 -16.81 1.12 8.92
N THR A 533 -18.00 0.72 8.47
CA THR A 533 -18.93 1.66 7.82
C THR A 533 -19.28 2.82 8.73
N ARG A 534 -19.50 2.55 10.03
CA ARG A 534 -19.81 3.60 11.01
C ARG A 534 -18.65 4.58 11.21
N ILE A 535 -17.42 4.07 11.37
CA ILE A 535 -16.26 4.92 11.64
C ILE A 535 -15.86 5.75 10.41
N GLU A 536 -16.03 5.20 9.21
CA GLU A 536 -15.86 5.95 7.95
C GLU A 536 -16.89 7.08 7.84
N GLN A 537 -18.16 6.82 8.15
CA GLN A 537 -19.21 7.84 8.16
C GLN A 537 -18.88 8.97 9.15
N VAL A 538 -18.50 8.62 10.38
CA VAL A 538 -18.13 9.57 11.43
C VAL A 538 -16.92 10.42 10.98
N ARG A 539 -15.87 9.78 10.47
CA ARG A 539 -14.68 10.46 9.95
C ARG A 539 -15.09 11.48 8.88
N ASN A 540 -15.87 11.06 7.88
CA ASN A 540 -16.28 11.92 6.78
C ASN A 540 -17.14 13.11 7.26
N GLU A 541 -18.05 12.89 8.20
CA GLU A 541 -18.87 13.94 8.79
C GLU A 541 -18.04 14.98 9.56
N LEU A 542 -17.07 14.53 10.36
CA LEU A 542 -16.17 15.43 11.10
C LEU A 542 -15.24 16.21 10.17
N LEU A 543 -14.75 15.59 9.08
CA LEU A 543 -13.94 16.27 8.07
C LEU A 543 -14.76 17.30 7.27
N ALA A 544 -16.04 17.03 7.02
CA ALA A 544 -16.95 18.02 6.41
C ALA A 544 -17.14 19.23 7.35
N ARG A 545 -17.46 18.99 8.63
CA ARG A 545 -17.58 20.04 9.66
C ARG A 545 -16.29 20.86 9.83
N LEU A 546 -15.13 20.22 9.70
CA LEU A 546 -13.84 20.92 9.72
C LEU A 546 -13.74 21.97 8.62
N SER A 547 -14.18 21.64 7.40
CA SER A 547 -14.22 22.58 6.28
C SER A 547 -15.08 23.80 6.60
N ASP A 548 -16.23 23.58 7.23
CA ASP A 548 -17.18 24.64 7.59
C ASP A 548 -16.69 25.56 8.72
N HIS A 549 -15.86 25.04 9.63
CA HIS A 549 -15.47 25.72 10.87
C HIS A 549 -14.01 26.21 10.93
N ARG A 550 -13.19 25.97 9.90
CA ARG A 550 -11.76 26.36 9.86
C ARG A 550 -11.54 27.87 10.06
N GLY A 551 -12.47 28.71 9.62
CA GLY A 551 -12.46 30.18 9.79
C GLY A 551 -13.62 30.75 10.59
N SER A 552 -14.45 29.90 11.22
CA SER A 552 -15.63 30.35 11.95
C SER A 552 -15.26 30.97 13.31
N THR A 553 -16.02 31.99 13.72
CA THR A 553 -15.96 32.58 15.07
C THR A 553 -16.88 31.89 16.07
N ASP A 554 -17.64 30.88 15.62
CA ASP A 554 -18.49 30.05 16.50
C ASP A 554 -17.63 29.15 17.39
N THR A 555 -17.34 29.66 18.59
CA THR A 555 -16.51 28.98 19.58
C THR A 555 -17.16 27.71 20.11
N ALA A 556 -18.48 27.64 20.21
CA ALA A 556 -19.19 26.47 20.71
C ALA A 556 -19.16 25.32 19.70
N ALA A 557 -19.44 25.60 18.42
CA ALA A 557 -19.34 24.59 17.36
C ALA A 557 -17.91 24.08 17.19
N ARG A 558 -16.92 24.98 17.29
CA ARG A 558 -15.50 24.62 17.26
C ARG A 558 -15.10 23.75 18.45
N ALA A 559 -15.52 24.10 19.66
CA ALA A 559 -15.24 23.31 20.86
C ALA A 559 -15.83 21.89 20.74
N ALA A 560 -17.07 21.77 20.26
CA ALA A 560 -17.68 20.47 19.99
C ALA A 560 -16.90 19.66 18.95
N LEU A 561 -16.44 20.30 17.87
CA LEU A 561 -15.60 19.63 16.87
C LEU A 561 -14.25 19.18 17.42
N PHE A 562 -13.60 19.97 18.29
CA PHE A 562 -12.39 19.56 19.00
C PHE A 562 -12.63 18.31 19.85
N GLU A 563 -13.71 18.28 20.63
CA GLU A 563 -14.07 17.11 21.45
C GLU A 563 -14.28 15.85 20.61
N ASP A 564 -15.03 15.99 19.50
CA ASP A 564 -15.32 14.88 18.59
C ASP A 564 -14.06 14.35 17.91
N LEU A 565 -13.20 15.22 17.36
CA LEU A 565 -11.94 14.83 16.71
C LEU A 565 -10.97 14.19 17.69
N HIS A 566 -10.81 14.74 18.90
CA HIS A 566 -9.98 14.14 19.93
C HIS A 566 -10.44 12.73 20.29
N GLY A 567 -11.74 12.52 20.44
CA GLY A 567 -12.25 11.20 20.75
C GLY A 567 -12.14 10.22 19.58
N LEU A 568 -12.24 10.69 18.33
CA LEU A 568 -11.98 9.87 17.14
C LEU A 568 -10.52 9.43 17.05
N ILE A 569 -9.57 10.35 17.30
CA ILE A 569 -8.13 10.02 17.32
C ILE A 569 -7.79 9.08 18.49
N ALA A 570 -8.35 9.32 19.68
CA ALA A 570 -8.18 8.40 20.81
C ALA A 570 -8.74 7.01 20.49
N THR A 571 -9.89 6.95 19.79
CA THR A 571 -10.48 5.70 19.30
C THR A 571 -9.53 4.97 18.34
N ALA A 572 -8.98 5.67 17.36
CA ALA A 572 -8.04 5.09 16.42
C ALA A 572 -6.79 4.58 17.15
N THR A 573 -6.07 5.43 17.87
CA THR A 573 -4.80 5.06 18.54
C THR A 573 -4.97 3.91 19.55
N HIS A 574 -6.06 3.87 20.33
CA HIS A 574 -6.33 2.73 21.21
C HIS A 574 -6.61 1.44 20.43
N LEU A 575 -7.20 1.52 19.24
CA LEU A 575 -7.42 0.34 18.40
C LEU A 575 -6.12 -0.16 17.75
N TYR A 576 -5.23 0.73 17.32
CA TYR A 576 -3.88 0.35 16.85
C TYR A 576 -3.13 -0.38 17.96
N HIS A 577 -3.10 0.18 19.17
CA HIS A 577 -2.49 -0.45 20.33
C HIS A 577 -3.12 -1.81 20.65
N ALA A 578 -4.46 -1.90 20.69
CA ALA A 578 -5.16 -3.16 20.92
C ALA A 578 -4.94 -4.20 19.81
N ALA A 579 -4.63 -3.76 18.59
CA ALA A 579 -4.28 -4.60 17.46
C ALA A 579 -2.79 -5.02 17.45
N GLY A 580 -2.01 -4.62 18.46
CA GLY A 580 -0.58 -4.90 18.54
C GLY A 580 0.27 -4.07 17.59
N VAL A 581 -0.22 -2.90 17.14
CA VAL A 581 0.49 -2.03 16.21
C VAL A 581 1.10 -0.83 16.94
N ASP A 582 2.42 -0.69 16.85
CA ASP A 582 3.20 0.41 17.38
C ASP A 582 3.08 1.63 16.45
N LEU A 583 2.39 2.66 16.90
CA LEU A 583 2.13 3.86 16.12
C LEU A 583 3.15 4.97 16.44
N THR A 584 3.79 5.51 15.40
CA THR A 584 4.64 6.70 15.45
C THR A 584 4.00 7.84 14.66
N ILE A 585 3.84 9.01 15.29
CA ILE A 585 3.30 10.22 14.69
C ILE A 585 4.42 11.26 14.60
N THR A 586 4.82 11.61 13.38
CA THR A 586 5.76 12.70 13.10
C THR A 586 4.98 13.96 12.69
N LEU A 587 5.05 14.98 13.54
CA LEU A 587 4.51 16.31 13.30
C LEU A 587 5.63 17.25 12.82
N ARG A 588 5.58 17.64 11.55
CA ARG A 588 6.52 18.62 10.96
C ARG A 588 6.08 20.05 11.29
N VAL A 589 7.02 20.88 11.70
CA VAL A 589 6.84 22.31 11.99
C VAL A 589 7.88 23.10 11.21
N PRO A 590 7.62 23.46 9.94
CA PRO A 590 8.61 24.15 9.09
C PRO A 590 9.02 25.53 9.63
N ASP A 591 8.06 26.30 10.15
CA ASP A 591 8.29 27.64 10.68
C ASP A 591 8.38 27.66 12.21
N THR A 592 9.45 27.05 12.75
CA THR A 592 9.70 27.08 14.21
C THR A 592 9.96 28.49 14.72
N ALA A 593 10.56 29.37 13.90
CA ALA A 593 10.86 30.75 14.27
C ALA A 593 9.59 31.53 14.66
N THR A 594 8.52 31.41 13.88
CA THR A 594 7.24 32.04 14.21
C THR A 594 6.61 31.45 15.46
N VAL A 595 6.66 30.12 15.63
CA VAL A 595 6.10 29.43 16.81
C VAL A 595 6.85 29.84 18.09
N VAL A 596 8.18 29.93 18.05
CA VAL A 596 8.99 30.37 19.20
C VAL A 596 8.79 31.85 19.48
N GLY A 597 8.80 32.69 18.44
CA GLY A 597 8.77 34.15 18.55
C GLY A 597 7.41 34.72 18.94
N THR A 598 6.31 33.99 18.71
CA THR A 598 4.93 34.50 18.92
C THR A 598 4.23 33.75 20.05
N GLU A 599 3.88 34.43 21.14
CA GLU A 599 3.18 33.82 22.30
C GLU A 599 1.92 33.06 21.90
N ARG A 600 1.12 33.63 21.00
CA ARG A 600 -0.11 33.00 20.50
C ARG A 600 0.19 31.67 19.80
N CYS A 601 1.13 31.63 18.88
CA CYS A 601 1.48 30.41 18.14
C CYS A 601 2.13 29.37 19.06
N ARG A 602 2.98 29.81 19.99
CA ARG A 602 3.59 28.97 21.01
C ARG A 602 2.53 28.31 21.90
N SER A 603 1.60 29.13 22.40
CA SER A 603 0.51 28.70 23.28
C SER A 603 -0.41 27.72 22.55
N GLU A 604 -0.77 27.99 21.29
CA GLU A 604 -1.61 27.09 20.48
C GLU A 604 -0.96 25.70 20.30
N LEU A 605 0.34 25.62 19.98
CA LEU A 605 1.03 24.33 19.87
C LEU A 605 1.12 23.61 21.22
N CYS A 606 1.45 24.34 22.29
CA CYS A 606 1.54 23.77 23.64
C CYS A 606 0.18 23.24 24.11
N GLU A 607 -0.91 23.99 23.93
CA GLU A 607 -2.27 23.58 24.27
C GLU A 607 -2.72 22.38 23.42
N PHE A 608 -2.39 22.36 22.13
CA PHE A 608 -2.66 21.20 21.27
C PHE A 608 -2.00 19.94 21.83
N LEU A 609 -0.71 19.97 22.16
CA LEU A 609 0.00 18.81 22.72
C LEU A 609 -0.54 18.44 24.10
N GLN A 610 -0.79 19.44 24.94
CA GLN A 610 -1.36 19.30 26.28
C GLN A 610 -2.70 18.55 26.27
N HIS A 611 -3.54 18.80 25.27
CA HIS A 611 -4.85 18.16 25.16
C HIS A 611 -4.87 16.90 24.30
N THR A 612 -3.92 16.73 23.38
CA THR A 612 -3.88 15.59 22.45
C THR A 612 -3.12 14.41 23.04
N VAL A 613 -1.87 14.62 23.48
CA VAL A 613 -0.95 13.53 23.84
C VAL A 613 -1.44 12.75 25.08
N PRO A 614 -1.89 13.39 26.18
CA PRO A 614 -2.39 12.64 27.34
C PRO A 614 -3.59 11.75 27.04
N LYS A 615 -4.42 12.08 26.04
CA LYS A 615 -5.57 11.25 25.62
C LYS A 615 -5.17 9.93 24.98
N GLN A 616 -3.90 9.81 24.58
CA GLN A 616 -3.31 8.61 24.00
C GLN A 616 -2.56 7.81 25.07
N SER A 617 -2.98 7.85 26.32
CA SER A 617 -2.40 7.07 27.40
C SER A 617 -3.19 5.79 27.68
N VAL A 618 -2.50 4.72 28.05
CA VAL A 618 -3.07 3.39 28.28
C VAL A 618 -2.41 2.70 29.47
N TYR A 619 -3.21 1.91 30.19
CA TYR A 619 -2.75 0.98 31.23
C TYR A 619 -3.34 -0.40 30.95
N GLY A 620 -2.56 -1.31 30.37
CA GLY A 620 -3.06 -2.59 29.88
C GLY A 620 -4.23 -2.40 28.91
N ILE A 621 -5.44 -2.80 29.32
CA ILE A 621 -6.66 -2.59 28.52
C ILE A 621 -7.41 -1.30 28.84
N HIS A 622 -6.94 -0.46 29.76
CA HIS A 622 -7.66 0.70 30.27
C HIS A 622 -7.19 2.00 29.62
N SER A 623 -8.11 2.89 29.27
CA SER A 623 -7.76 4.26 28.87
C SER A 623 -7.17 5.02 30.06
N GLY A 624 -5.87 5.35 30.00
CA GLY A 624 -5.15 6.07 31.03
C GLY A 624 -5.75 7.44 31.31
N TYR A 625 -6.06 8.18 30.25
CA TYR A 625 -6.68 9.49 30.35
C TYR A 625 -7.99 9.44 31.13
N ARG A 626 -8.82 8.42 30.90
CA ARG A 626 -10.09 8.29 31.60
C ARG A 626 -9.92 7.74 33.03
N LEU A 627 -8.86 7.00 33.33
CA LEU A 627 -8.55 6.66 34.72
C LEU A 627 -8.18 7.90 35.53
N LEU A 628 -7.44 8.85 34.95
CA LEU A 628 -6.92 10.03 35.64
C LEU A 628 -7.86 11.24 35.63
N PHE A 629 -8.50 11.54 34.49
CA PHE A 629 -9.14 12.84 34.25
C PHE A 629 -10.65 12.78 34.02
N GLU A 630 -11.26 11.60 33.83
CA GLU A 630 -12.70 11.49 33.61
C GLU A 630 -13.47 11.72 34.93
N SER A 631 -14.28 12.78 34.98
CA SER A 631 -15.08 13.11 36.16
C SER A 631 -16.53 12.63 36.09
N ARG A 632 -17.04 12.21 34.91
CA ARG A 632 -18.46 11.87 34.73
C ARG A 632 -18.79 10.52 35.38
N PRO A 633 -19.64 10.46 36.43
CA PRO A 633 -19.86 9.22 37.19
C PRO A 633 -20.44 8.07 36.37
N LYS A 634 -21.29 8.38 35.36
CA LYS A 634 -21.88 7.37 34.48
C LYS A 634 -20.82 6.66 33.62
N LYS A 635 -19.74 7.36 33.23
CA LYS A 635 -18.65 6.77 32.43
C LYS A 635 -17.71 5.96 33.31
N LEU A 636 -17.36 6.47 34.49
CA LEU A 636 -16.54 5.75 35.47
C LEU A 636 -17.21 4.44 35.93
N LYS A 637 -18.51 4.44 36.25
CA LYS A 637 -19.24 3.23 36.66
C LYS A 637 -19.30 2.12 35.61
N ARG A 638 -19.08 2.45 34.34
CA ARG A 638 -19.11 1.49 33.22
C ARG A 638 -17.74 0.88 32.92
N ARG A 639 -16.65 1.38 33.52
CA ARG A 639 -15.29 0.90 33.25
C ARG A 639 -15.07 -0.52 33.77
N LEU A 640 -14.14 -1.24 33.17
CA LEU A 640 -13.59 -2.46 33.79
C LEU A 640 -12.73 -2.06 35.00
N PRO A 641 -12.76 -2.81 36.11
CA PRO A 641 -11.89 -2.54 37.25
C PRO A 641 -10.42 -2.71 36.82
N PRO A 642 -9.56 -1.69 36.99
CA PRO A 642 -8.13 -1.86 36.79
C PRO A 642 -7.52 -2.59 37.98
N ASP A 643 -6.52 -3.43 37.72
CA ASP A 643 -5.67 -4.05 38.73
C ASP A 643 -4.37 -3.24 38.75
N VAL A 644 -4.17 -2.40 39.76
CA VAL A 644 -3.08 -1.40 39.80
C VAL A 644 -2.18 -1.71 40.98
N ASP A 645 -0.90 -1.90 40.71
CA ASP A 645 0.13 -2.05 41.73
C ASP A 645 0.81 -0.72 42.06
N ASP A 646 1.41 -0.65 43.25
CA ASP A 646 2.18 0.51 43.68
C ASP A 646 3.36 0.78 42.75
N GLY A 647 3.43 1.99 42.20
CA GLY A 647 4.50 2.42 41.30
C GLY A 647 4.24 2.18 39.82
N ASP A 648 3.07 1.65 39.45
CA ASP A 648 2.70 1.47 38.06
C ASP A 648 2.62 2.80 37.29
N THR A 649 3.06 2.76 36.04
CA THR A 649 3.08 3.91 35.13
C THR A 649 2.25 3.66 33.88
N LEU A 650 1.66 4.72 33.35
CA LEU A 650 0.95 4.71 32.09
C LEU A 650 1.91 4.71 30.89
N GLU A 651 1.52 4.00 29.85
CA GLU A 651 2.17 4.01 28.54
C GLU A 651 1.40 4.89 27.55
N LEU A 652 2.01 5.21 26.41
CA LEU A 652 1.34 5.90 25.31
C LEU A 652 0.98 4.93 24.18
N THR A 653 -0.21 5.09 23.59
CA THR A 653 -0.68 4.35 22.42
C THR A 653 -0.07 4.86 21.11
N ALA A 654 0.67 5.97 21.15
CA ALA A 654 1.46 6.48 20.04
C ALA A 654 2.72 7.19 20.55
N SER A 655 3.84 7.00 19.85
CA SER A 655 5.06 7.76 20.02
C SER A 655 5.00 9.03 19.18
N TRP A 656 5.42 10.17 19.75
CA TRP A 656 5.41 11.45 19.03
C TRP A 656 6.82 11.90 18.69
N VAL A 657 7.00 12.34 17.45
CA VAL A 657 8.17 13.08 17.00
C VAL A 657 7.71 14.44 16.49
N ILE A 658 8.31 15.52 16.97
CA ILE A 658 8.04 16.87 16.48
C ILE A 658 9.33 17.37 15.85
N ALA A 659 9.29 17.59 14.53
CA ALA A 659 10.47 17.92 13.73
C ALA A 659 10.35 19.34 13.17
N GLY A 660 11.40 20.15 13.32
CA GLY A 660 11.48 21.50 12.77
C GLY A 660 12.85 22.13 13.02
N PRO A 661 13.23 23.23 12.36
CA PRO A 661 14.63 23.69 12.37
C PRO A 661 15.21 24.01 13.76
N THR A 662 14.38 24.48 14.70
CA THR A 662 14.78 24.85 16.08
C THR A 662 13.74 24.42 17.12
N ILE A 663 13.07 23.28 16.88
CA ILE A 663 11.95 22.84 17.70
C ILE A 663 12.35 22.49 19.14
N THR A 664 13.62 22.12 19.37
CA THR A 664 14.15 21.82 20.72
C THR A 664 14.07 23.03 21.67
N GLU A 665 14.04 24.26 21.16
CA GLU A 665 13.84 25.48 21.97
C GLU A 665 12.50 25.47 22.73
N LEU A 666 11.50 24.74 22.23
CA LEU A 666 10.19 24.60 22.86
C LEU A 666 10.14 23.53 23.96
N GLN A 667 11.22 22.79 24.22
CA GLN A 667 11.22 21.67 25.17
C GLN A 667 10.67 22.07 26.54
N SER A 668 11.14 23.18 27.09
CA SER A 668 10.71 23.66 28.42
C SER A 668 9.23 24.06 28.43
N ALA A 669 8.76 24.72 27.37
CA ALA A 669 7.36 25.16 27.26
C ALA A 669 6.41 23.97 27.15
N ILE A 670 6.74 22.99 26.30
CA ILE A 670 5.94 21.77 26.11
C ILE A 670 5.93 20.93 27.39
N THR A 671 7.08 20.76 28.05
CA THR A 671 7.17 20.03 29.32
C THR A 671 6.26 20.66 30.37
N LYS A 672 6.33 21.98 30.55
CA LYS A 672 5.49 22.72 31.48
C LYS A 672 4.00 22.60 31.17
N ALA A 673 3.62 22.62 29.88
CA ALA A 673 2.23 22.46 29.46
C ALA A 673 1.70 21.06 29.82
N LEU A 674 2.48 20.00 29.59
CA LEU A 674 2.12 18.63 29.94
C LEU A 674 2.05 18.42 31.46
N GLU A 675 2.99 18.97 32.22
CA GLU A 675 2.96 18.94 33.69
C GLU A 675 1.72 19.65 34.26
N GLN A 676 1.23 20.69 33.57
CA GLN A 676 0.01 21.39 33.98
C GLN A 676 -1.23 20.49 33.84
N THR A 677 -1.27 19.60 32.85
CA THR A 677 -2.35 18.59 32.75
C THR A 677 -2.37 17.67 33.96
N ASN A 678 -1.20 17.23 34.44
CA ASN A 678 -1.09 16.36 35.60
C ASN A 678 -1.53 17.01 36.91
N LYS A 679 -1.74 18.33 36.96
CA LYS A 679 -2.33 19.01 38.14
C LYS A 679 -3.86 18.94 38.16
N ASN A 680 -4.48 18.61 37.04
CA ASN A 680 -5.94 18.56 36.88
C ASN A 680 -6.49 17.13 37.07
N LEU A 681 -5.84 16.32 37.92
CA LEU A 681 -6.35 15.00 38.30
C LEU A 681 -7.73 15.14 38.95
N ARG A 682 -8.60 14.15 38.75
CA ARG A 682 -9.89 14.13 39.45
C ARG A 682 -9.68 13.99 40.97
N ASP A 683 -10.58 14.59 41.75
CA ASP A 683 -10.45 14.72 43.20
C ASP A 683 -10.07 13.41 43.91
N THR A 684 -10.76 12.31 43.61
CA THR A 684 -10.52 11.00 44.25
C THR A 684 -9.15 10.39 43.94
N VAL A 685 -8.50 10.82 42.87
CA VAL A 685 -7.14 10.41 42.52
C VAL A 685 -6.15 11.36 43.18
N ALA A 686 -6.41 12.66 43.12
CA ALA A 686 -5.55 13.69 43.71
C ALA A 686 -5.42 13.56 45.23
N ASP A 687 -6.48 13.14 45.92
CA ASP A 687 -6.50 12.91 47.37
C ASP A 687 -6.02 11.51 47.80
N GLY A 688 -5.70 10.64 46.83
CA GLY A 688 -5.23 9.27 47.08
C GLY A 688 -6.31 8.26 47.47
N THR A 689 -7.60 8.62 47.40
CA THR A 689 -8.72 7.70 47.70
C THR A 689 -8.80 6.54 46.71
N GLU A 690 -8.49 6.80 45.43
CA GLU A 690 -8.43 5.79 44.38
C GLU A 690 -7.01 5.69 43.82
N GLN A 691 -6.41 4.50 43.98
CA GLN A 691 -5.11 4.18 43.41
C GLN A 691 -5.20 4.02 41.89
N VAL A 692 -4.32 4.72 41.18
CA VAL A 692 -4.23 4.72 39.71
C VAL A 692 -2.77 4.88 39.27
N PRO A 693 -2.39 4.33 38.11
CA PRO A 693 -1.02 4.44 37.60
C PRO A 693 -0.68 5.90 37.24
N THR A 694 0.60 6.27 37.41
CA THR A 694 1.06 7.65 37.15
C THR A 694 1.29 7.91 35.66
N LEU A 695 0.88 9.08 35.16
CA LEU A 695 1.21 9.54 33.81
C LEU A 695 2.44 10.43 33.81
N THR A 696 3.53 9.97 33.19
CA THR A 696 4.70 10.81 32.89
C THR A 696 4.94 10.80 31.38
N ILE A 697 4.89 11.99 30.76
CA ILE A 697 5.16 12.16 29.33
C ILE A 697 6.49 12.91 29.17
N PRO A 698 7.63 12.19 29.02
CA PRO A 698 8.92 12.82 28.83
C PRO A 698 9.00 13.55 27.50
N VAL A 699 9.51 14.78 27.52
CA VAL A 699 9.88 15.56 26.33
C VAL A 699 11.39 15.54 26.20
N ARG A 700 11.90 14.91 25.13
CA ARG A 700 13.33 14.62 24.96
C ARG A 700 13.88 15.35 23.73
N ASP A 701 15.09 15.85 23.85
CA ASP A 701 15.88 16.33 22.71
C ASP A 701 16.52 15.13 21.98
N GLY A 702 16.03 14.88 20.77
CA GLY A 702 16.47 13.82 19.86
C GLY A 702 17.77 14.10 19.13
N THR A 703 18.37 15.27 19.31
CA THR A 703 19.58 15.70 18.58
C THR A 703 20.87 15.49 19.37
N THR A 704 20.76 15.28 20.68
CA THR A 704 21.92 15.15 21.60
C THR A 704 22.81 13.93 21.31
N TYR A 705 24.04 13.95 21.82
CA TYR A 705 24.94 12.78 21.82
C TYR A 705 24.25 11.48 22.30
N ALA A 706 23.46 11.56 23.38
CA ALA A 706 22.76 10.40 23.92
C ALA A 706 21.72 9.87 22.92
N ALA A 707 21.04 10.75 22.18
CA ALA A 707 20.12 10.36 21.11
C ALA A 707 20.78 9.75 19.91
N ILE A 708 21.88 10.31 19.45
CA ILE A 708 22.63 9.70 18.35
C ILE A 708 23.21 8.35 18.75
N ARG A 709 23.64 8.17 20.00
CA ARG A 709 24.03 6.86 20.53
C ARG A 709 22.86 5.87 20.49
N ASP A 710 21.70 6.27 20.95
CA ASP A 710 20.53 5.39 20.97
C ASP A 710 20.10 5.02 19.53
N VAL A 711 20.19 5.95 18.56
CA VAL A 711 20.01 5.66 17.12
C VAL A 711 20.99 4.57 16.63
N VAL A 712 22.28 4.69 16.97
CA VAL A 712 23.29 3.68 16.62
C VAL A 712 22.96 2.30 17.22
N GLU A 713 22.52 2.26 18.48
CA GLU A 713 22.13 1.01 19.15
C GLU A 713 20.87 0.39 18.54
N THR A 714 19.86 1.21 18.21
CA THR A 714 18.63 0.74 17.56
C THR A 714 18.90 0.21 16.15
N VAL A 715 19.71 0.90 15.34
CA VAL A 715 20.10 0.37 14.02
C VAL A 715 20.84 -0.95 14.18
N ALA A 716 21.83 -1.03 15.07
CA ALA A 716 22.58 -2.27 15.31
C ALA A 716 21.65 -3.44 15.68
N ALA A 717 20.66 -3.20 16.53
CA ALA A 717 19.69 -4.21 16.93
C ALA A 717 18.73 -4.60 15.79
N THR A 718 18.31 -3.66 14.96
CA THR A 718 17.29 -3.89 13.91
C THR A 718 17.88 -4.41 12.59
N THR A 719 19.18 -4.25 12.36
CA THR A 719 19.90 -4.80 11.20
C THR A 719 20.78 -6.01 11.55
N ASP A 720 20.69 -6.51 12.79
CA ASP A 720 21.53 -7.59 13.34
C ASP A 720 23.04 -7.34 13.17
N THR A 721 23.44 -6.06 13.23
CA THR A 721 24.82 -5.63 13.00
C THR A 721 25.62 -5.66 14.29
N THR A 722 26.76 -6.34 14.26
CA THR A 722 27.65 -6.46 15.43
C THR A 722 28.78 -5.41 15.40
N TRP A 723 28.61 -4.33 16.17
CA TRP A 723 29.68 -3.37 16.43
C TRP A 723 30.24 -3.49 17.85
N THR A 724 31.56 -3.38 17.98
CA THR A 724 32.21 -3.23 19.29
C THR A 724 31.82 -1.92 19.95
N ALA A 725 31.90 -1.83 21.29
CA ALA A 725 31.65 -0.59 22.02
C ALA A 725 32.51 0.59 21.52
N GLN A 726 33.76 0.32 21.13
CA GLN A 726 34.66 1.32 20.56
C GLN A 726 34.18 1.79 19.18
N THR A 727 33.72 0.88 18.33
CA THR A 727 33.15 1.22 17.01
C THR A 727 31.91 2.07 17.18
N ARG A 728 30.99 1.70 18.08
CA ARG A 728 29.77 2.49 18.36
C ARG A 728 30.10 3.91 18.80
N GLN A 729 31.03 4.07 19.74
CA GLN A 729 31.48 5.40 20.17
C GLN A 729 32.07 6.23 19.02
N ARG A 730 32.84 5.60 18.13
CA ARG A 730 33.40 6.27 16.93
C ARG A 730 32.30 6.65 15.94
N LEU A 731 31.28 5.81 15.76
CA LEU A 731 30.12 6.10 14.91
C LEU A 731 29.33 7.29 15.43
N VAL A 732 29.04 7.34 16.74
CA VAL A 732 28.33 8.49 17.33
C VAL A 732 29.08 9.80 17.08
N ARG A 733 30.40 9.82 17.31
CA ARG A 733 31.24 11.00 17.05
C ARG A 733 31.33 11.35 15.57
N LEU A 734 31.33 10.34 14.69
CA LEU A 734 31.29 10.54 13.25
C LEU A 734 29.97 11.22 12.86
N LEU A 735 28.83 10.70 13.32
CA LEU A 735 27.50 11.19 12.97
C LEU A 735 27.26 12.61 13.50
N LEU A 736 27.70 12.89 14.73
CA LEU A 736 27.67 14.26 15.28
C LEU A 736 28.47 15.25 14.42
N ARG A 737 29.63 14.82 13.91
CA ARG A 737 30.43 15.65 13.00
C ARG A 737 29.78 15.76 11.61
N SER A 738 29.25 14.67 11.08
CA SER A 738 28.78 14.56 9.70
C SER A 738 27.40 15.14 9.47
N CYS A 739 26.55 15.13 10.50
CA CYS A 739 25.13 15.51 10.43
C CYS A 739 24.78 16.63 11.44
N GLY A 740 25.78 17.21 12.09
CA GLY A 740 25.62 18.26 13.10
C GLY A 740 25.84 19.66 12.56
N PRO A 741 25.04 20.66 13.00
CA PRO A 741 25.19 22.04 12.57
C PRO A 741 26.49 22.66 13.12
N ARG A 742 26.98 23.69 12.43
CA ARG A 742 28.23 24.39 12.79
C ARG A 742 28.24 24.89 14.23
N ASP A 743 27.11 25.44 14.66
CA ASP A 743 27.01 26.22 15.89
C ASP A 743 26.62 25.35 17.10
N ALA A 744 26.33 24.06 16.89
CA ALA A 744 26.01 23.10 17.95
C ALA A 744 26.72 21.73 17.73
N PRO A 745 28.04 21.65 17.96
CA PRO A 745 28.85 20.46 17.64
C PRO A 745 28.54 19.21 18.48
N GLY A 746 27.71 19.32 19.52
CA GLY A 746 27.20 18.22 20.33
C GLY A 746 25.85 17.65 19.86
N HIS A 747 25.31 18.19 18.78
CA HIS A 747 23.99 17.90 18.25
C HIS A 747 24.08 17.43 16.79
N ALA A 748 23.15 16.58 16.36
CA ALA A 748 22.98 16.22 14.96
C ALA A 748 21.54 15.83 14.64
N SER A 749 21.16 15.90 13.37
CA SER A 749 19.89 15.35 12.91
C SER A 749 19.90 13.82 13.10
N PRO A 750 18.98 13.25 13.91
CA PRO A 750 18.85 11.82 14.07
C PRO A 750 18.31 11.15 12.79
N TYR A 751 17.60 11.89 11.93
CA TYR A 751 17.14 11.38 10.64
C TYR A 751 18.31 11.16 9.68
N ASP A 752 19.17 12.16 9.50
CA ASP A 752 20.36 12.06 8.65
C ASP A 752 21.34 11.01 9.19
N ALA A 753 21.41 10.87 10.53
CA ALA A 753 22.20 9.84 11.18
C ALA A 753 21.66 8.42 10.93
N ALA A 754 20.35 8.20 11.10
CA ALA A 754 19.70 6.92 10.81
C ALA A 754 19.84 6.55 9.33
N GLU A 755 19.59 7.49 8.42
CA GLU A 755 19.74 7.31 6.98
C GLU A 755 21.16 6.88 6.59
N SER A 756 22.18 7.54 7.15
CA SER A 756 23.59 7.20 6.91
C SER A 756 23.93 5.78 7.35
N LEU A 757 23.42 5.35 8.51
CA LEU A 757 23.65 4.01 9.04
C LEU A 757 22.90 2.95 8.24
N LEU A 758 21.61 3.18 7.93
CA LEU A 758 20.78 2.25 7.16
C LEU A 758 21.34 2.02 5.76
N ARG A 759 21.78 3.09 5.07
CA ARG A 759 22.47 2.96 3.76
C ARG A 759 23.75 2.14 3.85
N ALA A 760 24.52 2.31 4.92
CA ALA A 760 25.76 1.56 5.12
C ALA A 760 25.49 0.07 5.43
N CYS A 761 24.53 -0.23 6.31
CA CYS A 761 24.13 -1.60 6.66
C CYS A 761 23.50 -2.34 5.47
N HIS A 762 22.83 -1.62 4.58
CA HIS A 762 22.31 -2.19 3.34
C HIS A 762 23.43 -2.62 2.39
N SER A 763 24.54 -1.88 2.35
CA SER A 763 25.69 -2.17 1.49
C SER A 763 26.60 -3.28 2.06
N GLU A 764 26.76 -3.31 3.39
CA GLU A 764 27.66 -4.21 4.10
C GLU A 764 27.01 -4.67 5.42
N PRO A 765 26.97 -5.98 5.76
CA PRO A 765 26.32 -6.47 6.99
C PRO A 765 26.88 -5.91 8.31
N SER A 766 28.18 -5.57 8.32
CA SER A 766 28.84 -4.89 9.45
C SER A 766 29.72 -3.77 8.91
N PRO A 767 29.14 -2.59 8.62
CA PRO A 767 29.85 -1.53 7.95
C PRO A 767 30.88 -0.91 8.89
N THR A 768 32.03 -0.55 8.30
CA THR A 768 33.08 0.20 8.99
C THR A 768 32.68 1.65 9.24
N VAL A 769 33.42 2.36 10.10
CA VAL A 769 33.22 3.80 10.33
C VAL A 769 33.39 4.58 9.02
N GLU A 770 34.34 4.17 8.18
CA GLU A 770 34.58 4.72 6.86
C GLU A 770 33.44 4.43 5.88
N ALA A 771 32.83 3.25 5.94
CA ALA A 771 31.65 2.91 5.13
C ALA A 771 30.44 3.78 5.52
N VAL A 772 30.21 4.01 6.82
CA VAL A 772 29.16 4.92 7.30
C VAL A 772 29.43 6.36 6.90
N GLU A 773 30.69 6.83 6.93
CA GLU A 773 31.02 8.18 6.45
C GLU A 773 30.83 8.32 4.94
N ARG A 774 31.14 7.27 4.17
CA ARG A 774 30.89 7.22 2.73
C ARG A 774 29.39 7.27 2.43
N ALA A 775 28.58 6.56 3.21
CA ALA A 775 27.13 6.61 3.13
C ALA A 775 26.60 8.01 3.50
N ALA A 776 27.09 8.62 4.58
CA ALA A 776 26.73 9.99 4.96
C ALA A 776 27.12 11.01 3.86
N ALA A 777 28.23 10.80 3.17
CA ALA A 777 28.66 11.64 2.04
C ALA A 777 27.76 11.52 0.79
N SER A 778 26.76 10.64 0.79
CA SER A 778 25.70 10.59 -0.22
C SER A 778 24.49 11.47 0.10
N LEU A 779 24.41 12.03 1.32
CA LEU A 779 23.40 13.01 1.67
C LEU A 779 23.62 14.31 0.88
N PRO A 780 22.57 15.14 0.69
CA PRO A 780 22.71 16.46 0.09
C PRO A 780 23.77 17.31 0.80
N ALA A 781 24.42 18.22 0.06
CA ALA A 781 25.49 19.06 0.58
C ALA A 781 25.04 20.04 1.69
N THR A 782 23.73 20.25 1.85
CA THR A 782 23.11 21.00 2.95
C THR A 782 22.94 20.17 4.21
N ARG A 783 23.03 18.83 4.12
CA ARG A 783 22.82 17.86 5.21
C ARG A 783 24.12 17.20 5.68
N PHE A 784 25.01 16.85 4.75
CA PHE A 784 26.34 16.34 5.10
C PHE A 784 27.30 17.49 5.39
N ARG A 785 27.98 17.49 6.54
CA ARG A 785 28.93 18.54 6.96
C ARG A 785 28.37 19.95 6.75
N PRO A 786 27.20 20.28 7.35
CA PRO A 786 26.63 21.62 7.23
C PRO A 786 27.50 22.70 7.91
N ASP A 787 28.53 22.30 8.66
CA ASP A 787 29.58 23.17 9.17
C ASP A 787 30.51 23.76 8.09
N LEU A 788 30.56 23.13 6.92
CA LEU A 788 31.36 23.57 5.79
C LEU A 788 30.51 24.35 4.76
N PRO A 789 31.11 25.30 4.00
CA PRO A 789 30.44 25.89 2.86
C PRO A 789 30.00 24.81 1.84
N PRO A 790 28.82 24.92 1.20
CA PRO A 790 28.29 23.86 0.33
C PRO A 790 29.24 23.34 -0.74
N THR A 791 30.05 24.22 -1.34
CA THR A 791 31.07 23.83 -2.33
C THR A 791 32.24 23.06 -1.72
N ALA A 792 32.67 23.40 -0.51
CA ALA A 792 33.67 22.62 0.23
C ALA A 792 33.11 21.25 0.66
N THR A 793 31.83 21.20 1.05
CA THR A 793 31.12 19.96 1.34
C THR A 793 31.08 19.05 0.12
N LYS A 794 30.67 19.56 -1.05
CA LYS A 794 30.67 18.80 -2.32
C LYS A 794 32.05 18.19 -2.61
N MET A 795 33.13 18.98 -2.48
CA MET A 795 34.50 18.50 -2.63
C MET A 795 34.85 17.38 -1.63
N TYR A 796 34.56 17.58 -0.34
CA TYR A 796 34.85 16.59 0.70
C TYR A 796 34.04 15.31 0.52
N ALA A 797 32.76 15.41 0.18
CA ALA A 797 31.88 14.28 -0.11
C ALA A 797 32.39 13.47 -1.30
N THR A 798 32.84 14.13 -2.36
CA THR A 798 33.47 13.49 -3.53
C THR A 798 34.73 12.72 -3.14
N LEU A 799 35.58 13.28 -2.27
CA LEU A 799 36.77 12.58 -1.77
C LEU A 799 36.42 11.40 -0.85
N CYS A 800 35.35 11.49 -0.04
CA CYS A 800 34.89 10.40 0.83
C CYS A 800 34.33 9.20 0.03
N ARG A 801 33.66 9.49 -1.09
CA ARG A 801 33.08 8.48 -1.99
C ARG A 801 34.11 7.83 -2.91
N ALA A 802 35.27 8.45 -3.10
CA ALA A 802 36.31 7.93 -3.99
C ALA A 802 37.08 6.76 -3.35
N SER A 803 37.22 5.66 -4.09
CA SER A 803 38.09 4.53 -3.72
C SER A 803 39.57 4.80 -4.01
N GLN A 804 39.86 5.70 -4.95
CA GLN A 804 41.22 6.09 -5.37
C GLN A 804 41.47 7.59 -5.19
N PRO A 805 42.74 8.03 -5.04
CA PRO A 805 43.05 9.45 -4.96
C PRO A 805 42.65 10.21 -6.23
N LEU A 806 42.04 11.38 -6.05
CA LEU A 806 41.50 12.20 -7.14
C LEU A 806 42.40 13.40 -7.45
N GLY A 807 42.62 13.67 -8.73
CA GLY A 807 43.25 14.89 -9.23
C GLY A 807 42.29 16.09 -9.23
N ARG A 808 42.81 17.29 -9.54
CA ARG A 808 42.01 18.53 -9.60
C ARG A 808 40.80 18.41 -10.53
N THR A 809 41.02 18.00 -11.78
CA THR A 809 39.96 17.87 -12.79
C THR A 809 38.88 16.88 -12.36
N GLU A 810 39.28 15.70 -11.86
CA GLU A 810 38.34 14.68 -11.37
C GLU A 810 37.48 15.18 -10.21
N ILE A 811 38.02 16.01 -9.30
CA ILE A 811 37.25 16.60 -8.19
C ILE A 811 36.24 17.62 -8.71
N ILE A 812 36.66 18.50 -9.63
CA ILE A 812 35.81 19.54 -10.23
C ILE A 812 34.62 18.90 -10.93
N ASP A 813 34.89 17.91 -11.78
CA ASP A 813 33.86 17.22 -12.57
C ASP A 813 32.90 16.43 -11.67
N ARG A 814 33.42 15.61 -10.75
CA ARG A 814 32.57 14.75 -9.90
C ARG A 814 31.81 15.52 -8.81
N ALA A 815 32.34 16.64 -8.34
CA ALA A 815 31.68 17.47 -7.34
C ALA A 815 30.69 18.46 -7.97
N ASP A 816 30.69 18.60 -9.30
CA ASP A 816 29.85 19.56 -10.02
C ASP A 816 30.04 20.99 -9.46
N ILE A 817 31.27 21.50 -9.63
CA ILE A 817 31.69 22.84 -9.19
C ILE A 817 32.57 23.49 -10.25
N SER A 818 32.66 24.82 -10.23
CA SER A 818 33.59 25.55 -11.11
C SER A 818 35.04 25.42 -10.65
N GLU A 819 35.98 25.59 -11.59
CA GLU A 819 37.41 25.72 -11.31
C GLU A 819 37.71 26.78 -10.23
N SER A 820 37.09 27.95 -10.37
CA SER A 820 37.22 29.06 -9.43
C SER A 820 36.70 28.72 -8.03
N SER A 821 35.67 27.87 -7.94
CA SER A 821 35.14 27.39 -6.65
C SER A 821 36.08 26.40 -6.00
N TYR A 822 36.68 25.49 -6.79
CA TYR A 822 37.71 24.57 -6.31
C TYR A 822 38.88 25.35 -5.72
N ASP A 823 39.47 26.29 -6.47
CA ASP A 823 40.66 27.02 -6.03
C ASP A 823 40.38 27.84 -4.75
N ARG A 824 39.18 28.45 -4.65
CA ARG A 824 38.76 29.22 -3.46
C ARG A 824 38.52 28.35 -2.22
N ARG A 825 38.09 27.10 -2.40
CA ARG A 825 37.63 26.22 -1.30
C ARG A 825 38.60 25.10 -0.95
N LEU A 826 39.63 24.87 -1.75
CA LEU A 826 40.64 23.85 -1.49
C LEU A 826 41.31 24.04 -0.12
N ASP A 827 41.57 25.28 0.28
CA ASP A 827 42.17 25.58 1.58
C ASP A 827 41.29 25.16 2.76
N VAL A 828 39.97 25.26 2.61
CA VAL A 828 39.00 24.82 3.62
C VAL A 828 38.98 23.28 3.70
N VAL A 829 39.03 22.61 2.55
CA VAL A 829 38.98 21.14 2.49
C VAL A 829 40.29 20.51 2.96
N GLN A 830 41.45 21.07 2.60
CA GLN A 830 42.76 20.56 3.05
C GLN A 830 43.01 20.80 4.55
N ALA A 831 42.31 21.76 5.16
CA ALA A 831 42.36 21.97 6.61
C ALA A 831 41.68 20.82 7.38
N ILE A 832 40.87 19.99 6.73
CA ILE A 832 40.31 18.78 7.33
C ILE A 832 41.45 17.77 7.56
N PRO A 833 41.77 17.37 8.82
CA PRO A 833 42.99 16.62 9.13
C PRO A 833 43.18 15.29 8.38
N ARG A 834 42.08 14.71 7.88
CA ARG A 834 42.07 13.43 7.14
C ARG A 834 42.26 13.58 5.64
N VAL A 835 42.09 14.79 5.09
CA VAL A 835 42.34 15.06 3.68
C VAL A 835 43.83 15.27 3.48
N ARG A 836 44.48 14.41 2.70
CA ARG A 836 45.92 14.49 2.44
C ARG A 836 46.24 14.57 0.95
N PRO A 837 47.22 15.40 0.57
CA PRO A 837 47.80 15.31 -0.76
C PRO A 837 48.66 14.05 -0.86
N CYS A 838 48.66 13.43 -2.03
CA CYS A 838 49.55 12.33 -2.40
C CYS A 838 50.02 12.52 -3.84
N SER A 839 51.14 11.90 -4.21
CA SER A 839 51.64 11.92 -5.58
C SER A 839 51.32 10.58 -6.24
N VAL A 840 50.62 10.62 -7.37
CA VAL A 840 50.32 9.45 -8.21
C VAL A 840 50.79 9.78 -9.62
N SER A 841 51.76 9.03 -10.13
CA SER A 841 52.38 9.24 -11.45
C SER A 841 52.91 10.67 -11.66
N GLY A 842 53.44 11.31 -10.62
CA GLY A 842 54.00 12.67 -10.68
C GLY A 842 52.97 13.80 -10.51
N TYR A 843 51.68 13.49 -10.46
CA TYR A 843 50.61 14.48 -10.28
C TYR A 843 50.10 14.51 -8.84
N ARG A 844 49.86 15.73 -8.32
CA ARG A 844 49.25 15.93 -7.00
C ARG A 844 47.78 15.49 -7.04
N ARG A 845 47.44 14.53 -6.19
CA ARG A 845 46.09 14.02 -5.98
C ARG A 845 45.70 14.10 -4.51
N TRP A 846 44.42 13.99 -4.22
CA TRP A 846 43.85 14.10 -2.88
C TRP A 846 43.14 12.82 -2.50
N ARG A 847 43.26 12.41 -1.23
CA ARG A 847 42.45 11.32 -0.66
C ARG A 847 42.05 11.62 0.77
N VAL A 848 40.96 11.00 1.21
CA VAL A 848 40.63 10.89 2.64
C VAL A 848 41.33 9.66 3.21
N LEU A 849 42.06 9.83 4.29
CA LEU A 849 42.63 8.71 5.03
C LEU A 849 41.58 8.12 6.00
N PRO A 850 41.59 6.79 6.21
CA PRO A 850 40.87 6.16 7.32
C PRO A 850 41.27 6.83 8.63
N ASN A 851 40.43 6.75 9.66
CA ASN A 851 40.84 7.22 10.98
C ASN A 851 42.00 6.34 11.48
N ALA A 852 43.24 6.76 11.22
CA ALA A 852 44.40 6.14 11.80
C ALA A 852 44.29 6.29 13.33
N THR A 853 44.34 5.17 14.04
CA THR A 853 44.84 5.14 15.42
C THR A 853 46.04 6.08 15.49
N ALA A 854 45.96 7.09 16.37
CA ALA A 854 47.08 7.97 16.63
C ALA A 854 48.31 7.09 16.89
N VAL A 855 49.26 7.10 15.95
CA VAL A 855 50.58 6.53 16.17
C VAL A 855 51.29 7.50 17.11
N PRO A 856 51.72 7.09 18.32
CA PRO A 856 52.46 7.96 19.20
C PRO A 856 53.86 8.13 18.61
N GLY A 857 54.13 9.29 18.01
CA GLY A 857 55.50 9.60 17.55
C GLY A 857 55.58 10.51 16.35
N ALA A 858 55.10 11.74 16.47
CA ALA A 858 55.64 12.87 15.70
C ALA A 858 55.28 14.16 16.42
N SER A 859 56.17 14.59 17.30
CA SER A 859 56.12 15.91 17.93
C SER A 859 56.35 16.97 16.86
N THR A 860 55.27 17.57 16.36
CA THR A 860 55.35 18.87 15.69
C THR A 860 54.36 19.80 16.36
N THR A 861 54.91 20.65 17.22
CA THR A 861 54.22 21.69 17.96
C THR A 861 53.60 22.69 16.98
N VAL A 862 52.31 22.53 16.70
CA VAL A 862 51.47 23.60 16.16
C VAL A 862 50.42 23.89 17.22
N SER A 863 50.46 25.09 17.77
CA SER A 863 49.52 25.59 18.77
C SER A 863 48.10 25.55 18.20
N LEU A 864 47.29 24.62 18.71
CA LEU A 864 45.86 24.56 18.41
C LEU A 864 45.10 25.52 19.35
N PRO A 865 44.00 26.13 18.88
CA PRO A 865 43.06 26.80 19.77
C PRO A 865 42.40 25.78 20.73
N TRP A 866 42.24 26.18 21.98
CA TRP A 866 41.83 25.36 23.13
C TRP A 866 40.47 24.62 22.99
N TRP A 867 39.62 24.95 22.00
CA TRP A 867 38.36 24.26 21.75
C TRP A 867 38.48 22.93 20.95
N LEU A 868 39.68 22.59 20.49
CA LEU A 868 39.99 21.27 19.89
C LEU A 868 40.54 20.24 20.89
N SER A 869 40.75 20.62 22.15
CA SER A 869 41.12 19.73 23.25
C SER A 869 39.99 19.67 24.28
N TRP A 870 39.26 18.55 24.35
CA TRP A 870 38.23 18.36 25.37
C TRP A 870 38.85 17.75 26.64
N PRO A 871 38.62 18.34 27.84
CA PRO A 871 39.12 17.79 29.09
C PRO A 871 38.32 16.56 29.54
N THR A 872 39.02 15.57 30.08
CA THR A 872 38.55 14.22 30.42
C THR A 872 37.77 14.11 31.74
N THR A 873 37.15 15.18 32.24
CA THR A 873 36.58 15.15 33.60
C THR A 873 35.07 15.34 33.58
N VAL A 874 34.34 14.23 33.58
CA VAL A 874 32.91 14.20 33.92
C VAL A 874 32.79 13.66 35.33
N SER A 875 32.33 14.51 36.24
CA SER A 875 31.94 14.13 37.60
C SER A 875 30.77 13.14 37.54
N ARG A 876 30.96 11.97 38.16
CA ARG A 876 29.92 10.98 38.43
C ARG A 876 28.81 11.60 39.29
N LEU A 877 27.63 11.76 38.73
CA LEU A 877 26.36 11.71 39.45
C LEU A 877 25.37 10.92 38.59
N LEU A 878 25.27 9.63 38.89
CA LEU A 878 24.20 8.74 38.43
C LEU A 878 23.01 8.88 39.39
N PRO A 879 21.79 8.86 38.85
CA PRO A 879 20.77 7.97 39.38
C PRO A 879 20.55 6.83 38.38
N GLU A 880 20.73 5.59 38.85
CA GLU A 880 20.31 4.40 38.13
C GLU A 880 18.78 4.35 38.10
N THR A 881 18.18 4.49 36.91
CA THR A 881 16.86 3.95 36.61
C THR A 881 16.94 3.21 35.28
N GLY A 882 17.35 1.93 35.37
CA GLY A 882 17.23 1.00 34.26
C GLY A 882 15.75 0.69 34.04
N HIS A 883 15.17 1.16 32.93
CA HIS A 883 13.86 0.72 32.46
C HIS A 883 14.04 0.07 31.09
N HIS A 884 14.09 -1.26 31.11
CA HIS A 884 13.83 -2.07 29.94
C HIS A 884 12.31 -2.04 29.66
N PRO A 885 11.86 -1.88 28.41
CA PRO A 885 10.47 -2.13 28.09
C PRO A 885 10.19 -3.61 28.33
N ARG A 886 9.33 -3.92 29.29
CA ARG A 886 8.82 -5.28 29.51
C ARG A 886 7.91 -5.63 28.33
N ARG A 887 8.49 -6.28 27.32
CA ARG A 887 7.73 -7.11 26.37
C ARG A 887 6.94 -8.14 27.17
N TRP A 888 5.61 -8.13 27.05
CA TRP A 888 4.78 -9.26 27.42
C TRP A 888 5.10 -10.44 26.48
N ARG A 889 6.11 -11.25 26.84
CA ARG A 889 6.29 -12.59 26.26
C ARG A 889 5.61 -13.59 27.19
N LEU A 890 4.52 -14.18 26.72
CA LEU A 890 3.95 -15.39 27.31
C LEU A 890 4.95 -16.55 27.15
N LEU A 891 5.24 -17.23 28.27
CA LEU A 891 6.04 -18.44 28.37
C LEU A 891 5.42 -19.57 27.54
N LEU A 892 6.10 -19.99 26.47
CA LEU A 892 5.90 -21.30 25.84
C LEU A 892 7.08 -22.19 26.25
N ASP A 893 6.82 -23.09 27.21
CA ASP A 893 7.72 -24.18 27.57
C ASP A 893 7.77 -25.21 26.41
N CYS A 894 8.73 -25.03 25.52
CA CYS A 894 9.16 -26.11 24.61
C CYS A 894 10.12 -27.03 25.37
N ARG A 895 9.61 -28.13 25.94
CA ARG A 895 10.46 -29.22 26.45
C ARG A 895 11.14 -29.95 25.27
N PRO A 896 12.45 -30.25 25.36
CA PRO A 896 13.16 -31.06 24.36
C PRO A 896 12.75 -32.55 24.45
N PRO A 897 13.04 -33.37 23.41
CA PRO A 897 12.57 -34.75 23.32
C PRO A 897 13.29 -35.66 24.31
N ASN A 898 12.53 -36.51 25.01
CA ASN A 898 13.03 -37.61 25.85
C ASN A 898 13.75 -38.67 25.01
N PRO A 899 14.86 -39.26 25.50
CA PRO A 899 15.29 -40.59 25.10
C PRO A 899 14.76 -41.67 26.06
N ILE A 900 14.11 -42.67 25.47
CA ILE A 900 14.25 -44.12 25.72
C ILE A 900 14.10 -44.64 27.17
N ILE A 901 13.02 -45.38 27.40
CA ILE A 901 12.78 -46.29 28.55
C ILE A 901 13.60 -47.59 28.36
N PRO A 902 14.06 -48.27 29.43
CA PRO A 902 13.36 -49.50 29.88
C PRO A 902 13.28 -49.67 31.43
N PRO A 903 12.50 -50.66 31.92
CA PRO A 903 11.68 -50.55 33.14
C PRO A 903 12.16 -51.41 34.31
N ARG A 904 11.60 -51.17 35.52
CA ARG A 904 11.19 -52.23 36.48
C ARG A 904 10.49 -51.70 37.75
N ASP A 905 9.30 -52.25 37.94
CA ASP A 905 8.73 -52.85 39.16
C ASP A 905 8.57 -52.10 40.50
N CYS A 906 7.30 -52.15 40.93
CA CYS A 906 6.79 -52.61 42.23
C CYS A 906 6.49 -51.62 43.38
N ARG A 907 5.19 -51.67 43.77
CA ARG A 907 4.62 -51.69 45.14
C ARG A 907 4.67 -50.38 45.95
N SER A 908 3.51 -49.71 46.07
CA SER A 908 2.57 -49.82 47.21
C SER A 908 3.17 -49.48 48.58
N THR A 909 2.73 -48.39 49.20
CA THR A 909 2.10 -48.43 50.54
C THR A 909 1.50 -47.08 50.94
N ARG A 910 0.31 -47.15 51.52
CA ARG A 910 -0.34 -46.11 52.32
C ARG A 910 0.50 -45.85 53.58
N LEU A 911 0.43 -44.65 54.14
CA LEU A 911 0.33 -44.46 55.60
C LEU A 911 -0.24 -43.07 55.94
N SER A 912 -1.17 -43.10 56.88
CA SER A 912 -1.93 -42.00 57.48
C SER A 912 -1.24 -41.54 58.75
N ALA A 913 -1.37 -40.27 59.14
CA ALA A 913 -1.67 -39.79 60.51
C ALA A 913 -1.66 -38.25 60.52
N ARG A 914 -2.77 -37.57 60.89
CA ARG A 914 -3.07 -36.94 62.20
C ARG A 914 -2.01 -35.89 62.59
N SER A 915 -2.27 -34.65 63.01
CA SER A 915 -3.34 -33.98 63.79
C SER A 915 -2.79 -32.54 64.00
N GLY A 916 -3.48 -31.44 64.27
CA GLY A 916 -4.87 -31.07 64.55
C GLY A 916 -4.87 -29.66 65.21
N ILE A 917 -6.07 -29.04 65.29
CA ILE A 917 -6.50 -28.10 66.37
C ILE A 917 -5.87 -26.67 66.31
N SER A 918 -6.57 -25.52 66.32
CA SER A 918 -7.96 -25.14 66.66
C SER A 918 -8.25 -23.69 66.23
N THR A 919 -9.53 -23.41 65.97
CA THR A 919 -10.18 -22.09 65.98
C THR A 919 -11.11 -22.01 67.21
N PRO A 920 -11.46 -20.81 67.68
CA PRO A 920 -12.87 -20.52 68.02
C PRO A 920 -13.29 -19.11 67.55
N GLY A 921 -14.55 -18.75 67.32
CA GLY A 921 -15.81 -19.42 67.57
C GLY A 921 -17.00 -18.70 66.91
N GLN A 922 -18.12 -19.42 66.86
CA GLN A 922 -19.42 -19.09 66.24
C GLN A 922 -20.24 -18.06 67.02
N ARG A 923 -21.20 -17.41 66.34
CA ARG A 923 -22.62 -17.40 66.77
C ARG A 923 -23.59 -17.57 65.59
N GLN A 924 -24.48 -18.56 65.75
CA GLN A 924 -25.69 -18.90 64.97
C GLN A 924 -26.79 -17.81 65.19
N ARG A 925 -27.94 -17.70 64.50
CA ARG A 925 -28.92 -18.69 63.96
C ARG A 925 -30.08 -17.90 63.31
N GLY A 926 -30.85 -18.48 62.36
CA GLY A 926 -32.19 -17.98 62.02
C GLY A 926 -32.77 -18.44 60.67
N ARG A 927 -33.52 -19.55 60.65
CA ARG A 927 -34.36 -20.03 59.52
C ARG A 927 -35.68 -19.25 59.47
N SER A 928 -36.28 -19.06 58.29
CA SER A 928 -37.51 -19.78 57.84
C SER A 928 -38.32 -19.07 56.72
N ARG A 929 -38.83 -19.92 55.79
CA ARG A 929 -40.15 -19.92 55.11
C ARG A 929 -40.53 -18.88 54.02
N THR A 930 -40.67 -19.43 52.80
CA THR A 930 -41.63 -19.11 51.72
C THR A 930 -43.11 -19.18 52.19
N PRO A 931 -44.10 -18.52 51.52
CA PRO A 931 -44.62 -18.95 50.21
C PRO A 931 -45.16 -17.85 49.24
N TRP A 932 -45.32 -18.28 47.98
CA TRP A 932 -46.04 -17.62 46.88
C TRP A 932 -47.54 -17.40 47.17
N PRO A 933 -48.22 -16.56 46.35
CA PRO A 933 -49.17 -17.17 45.39
C PRO A 933 -49.17 -16.55 43.96
N ARG A 934 -49.46 -17.44 43.00
CA ARG A 934 -50.05 -17.27 41.65
C ARG A 934 -51.44 -16.58 41.76
N SER A 935 -52.14 -16.03 40.77
CA SER A 935 -52.10 -15.85 39.29
C SER A 935 -53.43 -15.19 38.92
N VAL A 936 -53.52 -14.28 37.93
CA VAL A 936 -54.68 -14.20 37.01
C VAL A 936 -54.22 -13.72 35.63
N THR A 937 -54.65 -14.51 34.65
CA THR A 937 -54.53 -14.46 33.18
C THR A 937 -55.34 -13.34 32.50
N ARG A 938 -54.84 -12.86 31.34
CA ARG A 938 -55.67 -12.73 30.12
C ARG A 938 -54.82 -12.82 28.86
N THR A 939 -55.45 -13.39 27.83
CA THR A 939 -54.86 -14.09 26.69
C THR A 939 -55.19 -13.33 25.39
N THR A 940 -54.24 -13.32 24.45
CA THR A 940 -54.34 -13.34 22.96
C THR A 940 -55.32 -12.43 22.21
N ALA A 941 -54.82 -11.75 21.16
CA ALA A 941 -55.07 -12.13 19.75
C ALA A 941 -54.31 -11.22 18.75
N ASP A 942 -53.88 -11.85 17.65
CA ASP A 942 -53.27 -11.32 16.43
C ASP A 942 -54.07 -10.21 15.73
N CYS A 943 -53.37 -9.33 15.00
CA CYS A 943 -53.78 -8.89 13.66
C CYS A 943 -52.60 -8.25 12.89
N ARG A 944 -52.32 -8.81 11.71
CA ARG A 944 -51.53 -8.21 10.63
C ARG A 944 -52.14 -6.88 10.19
N LEU A 945 -51.32 -5.90 9.78
CA LEU A 945 -51.46 -5.18 8.49
C LEU A 945 -50.37 -4.12 8.30
N VAL A 946 -49.81 -4.15 7.08
CA VAL A 946 -48.91 -3.19 6.44
C VAL A 946 -49.64 -1.85 6.19
N PRO A 947 -48.91 -0.72 6.08
CA PRO A 947 -49.15 0.13 4.92
C PRO A 947 -47.86 0.66 4.27
N THR A 948 -47.80 0.50 2.95
CA THR A 948 -46.93 1.22 2.01
C THR A 948 -47.43 2.65 1.76
N PRO A 949 -46.57 3.56 1.26
CA PRO A 949 -46.85 4.99 1.13
C PRO A 949 -47.31 5.38 -0.28
N HIS A 950 -48.11 6.44 -0.42
CA HIS A 950 -48.22 7.23 -1.67
C HIS A 950 -48.91 8.61 -1.47
N PRO A 951 -48.85 9.55 -2.44
CA PRO A 951 -48.27 10.88 -2.26
C PRO A 951 -49.26 12.04 -2.46
N ALA A 952 -48.88 13.26 -2.04
CA ALA A 952 -49.57 14.51 -2.43
C ALA A 952 -48.51 15.62 -2.49
N GLN A 953 -48.14 16.07 -3.70
CA GLN A 953 -48.71 17.20 -4.46
C GLN A 953 -48.19 18.59 -4.06
N ILE A 954 -47.57 19.20 -5.06
CA ILE A 954 -47.02 20.55 -5.21
C ILE A 954 -48.11 21.62 -5.10
N PRO A 955 -47.76 22.85 -4.68
CA PRO A 955 -48.19 24.01 -5.44
C PRO A 955 -47.03 24.94 -5.84
N ARG A 956 -47.04 25.33 -7.13
CA ARG A 956 -46.28 26.43 -7.72
C ARG A 956 -46.86 27.77 -7.26
N ARG A 957 -46.01 28.80 -7.06
CA ARG A 957 -45.96 30.02 -7.88
C ARG A 957 -44.98 31.10 -7.36
N GLN A 958 -44.23 31.67 -8.34
CA GLN A 958 -43.74 33.06 -8.46
C GLN A 958 -42.64 33.52 -7.48
N GLY A 959 -41.55 34.19 -7.86
CA GLY A 959 -41.12 34.80 -9.12
C GLY A 959 -40.38 36.13 -8.85
N GLY A 960 -39.03 36.07 -8.71
CA GLY A 960 -38.02 37.13 -8.96
C GLY A 960 -38.03 38.46 -8.16
N PRO A 961 -37.06 39.38 -8.40
CA PRO A 961 -35.64 39.16 -8.71
C PRO A 961 -34.66 40.11 -7.94
N ARG A 962 -33.45 39.63 -7.66
CA ARG A 962 -32.16 40.28 -7.99
C ARG A 962 -31.00 39.36 -7.64
#